data_AF-A0AA91Z2J8-F1
#
_entry.id   AF-A0AA91Z2J8-F1
#
_cell.length_a   1.000
_cell.length_b   1.000
_cell.length_c   1.000
_cell.angle_alpha   90.00
_cell.angle_beta   90.00
_cell.angle_gamma   90.00
#
_symmetry.space_group_name_H-M   'P 1'
#
loop_
_entity.id
_entity.type
_entity.pdbx_description
1 polymer ?
#
loop_
_entity_poly.entity_id
_entity_poly.type
_entity_poly.pdbx_seq_one_letter_code
_entity_poly.pdbx_strand_id
1 'polypeptide(L)'
;MSWDDEIINYNDPIVFLSRKGDATDPYKHIVETVQIVNGRAVLREVPEHTREVIVTSPDKTWYEVENEALENNYYQVDYIQGVVFFTADNNDKSVTVEYFGKGAYYTPDTRIYLTGDKKFTNVALKFKDLDRADLEQKNRVDELIVGNPQPSEVVDLRVDRNGKVYKVARDMVTAIQGSVEEAFEGADGRHYTSIKNRFDSVDKTIDEQSVKLDAFYMLSKKIKHRLSIYEFEDLIPNKNTASSPDFWDWTEPIKAALGDGNVELYFPAGTYRTRQVNIPSFTYIYGDGLYNTHILLIENAPVGEHLFTNSDKVNNGNSHIRIEDLELDWNRERLGSGYTIPAGPTSSGLMLANTQFAWINRVFSKNGGLHCFDITSPEYNRTSGQNSPTYYQPKGCSNIWLDSCIATGAGDDNFTTHFSEYIYFNNCYSYAPLGNVHEEGAANSNNFEIDDGSRNIWVTNCTAIGGVRGFEIKAHVYAPAARNITLDNCKSINSIRSFDLRHIGHHTDDEPISPNAFDVTLNNCTAINPKTGSLYASLRPRALVVSAYRNVNINNFTAIGESSNLTTGDSVIVFQYKSGLINVNNVKVSGFKNADNDLYITGGAQKADNINVSNMTSYESAKNGIYLGSQVTNADISKVALYKTSNSGTGVVAINSQNNLLGLTVSGYSKQATIAGVDHTTPPSRIRNGLVVASSSGAAKSDTAFIAASTANSIASGSKNAIISSSNVDTTGEYNAIISSSGDSQLKNTRGAIIASNGSKITNTDAYESVVLASNNVINPRSNTVVLGHGWTPSTANRNIELDAANGTIKATGAITGSSSFSDYAEYFESIDGNSIPSGTLVTLDQGFIRIAKDGDDMLGVISETAGSVLGESSFYWQGKYLRNDFGGLIYEEVVLTEVNADTGSTTNRVALLPKENPNYKESDNYLPRSERPEWNIVGLVGQVYVRIDETVKQGDYIKPSDGIATMSVERGQGWKVMKITKPYIESIGYGIALVFIR
;
A
#
# COMPACT_ATOMS: atom_id res chain seq x y z
N MET A 1 -3.42 28.85 -36.47
CA MET A 1 -2.54 27.71 -36.80
C MET A 1 -3.33 26.47 -36.47
N SER A 2 -3.70 25.68 -37.48
CA SER A 2 -4.48 24.46 -37.34
C SER A 2 -3.63 23.37 -36.69
N TRP A 3 -4.28 22.56 -35.87
CA TRP A 3 -3.71 21.48 -35.05
C TRP A 3 -3.22 20.26 -35.86
N ASP A 4 -3.35 20.29 -37.18
CA ASP A 4 -3.04 19.14 -38.04
C ASP A 4 -1.54 18.95 -38.31
N ASP A 5 -0.71 19.97 -38.08
CA ASP A 5 0.72 19.94 -38.46
C ASP A 5 1.67 19.37 -37.37
N GLU A 6 1.19 19.09 -36.15
CA GLU A 6 2.04 18.58 -35.04
C GLU A 6 1.94 17.05 -34.80
N ILE A 7 1.05 16.33 -35.47
CA ILE A 7 0.79 14.89 -35.21
C ILE A 7 1.67 13.93 -36.04
N ILE A 8 2.44 14.42 -37.01
CA ILE A 8 3.21 13.55 -37.91
C ILE A 8 4.53 13.04 -37.30
N ASN A 9 5.00 13.58 -36.17
CA ASN A 9 6.38 13.29 -35.70
C ASN A 9 6.55 12.21 -34.61
N TYR A 10 5.54 11.38 -34.28
CA TYR A 10 5.70 10.36 -33.22
C TYR A 10 5.10 8.97 -33.46
N ASN A 11 4.70 8.64 -34.70
CA ASN A 11 4.33 7.27 -35.07
C ASN A 11 5.07 6.89 -36.35
N ASP A 12 6.00 5.92 -36.26
CA ASP A 12 6.84 5.45 -37.36
C ASP A 12 6.32 4.08 -37.88
N PRO A 13 5.32 4.01 -38.78
CA PRO A 13 4.84 2.76 -39.40
C PRO A 13 5.77 2.29 -40.54
N ILE A 14 5.67 1.00 -40.93
CA ILE A 14 6.18 0.53 -42.23
C ILE A 14 5.28 1.11 -43.32
N VAL A 15 5.83 1.84 -44.28
CA VAL A 15 5.09 2.57 -45.33
C VAL A 15 5.35 1.94 -46.69
N PHE A 16 4.32 1.52 -47.42
CA PHE A 16 4.45 1.17 -48.84
C PHE A 16 4.20 2.43 -49.69
N LEU A 17 5.23 2.88 -50.42
CA LEU A 17 5.05 3.98 -51.39
C LEU A 17 4.78 3.36 -52.75
N SER A 18 3.51 3.37 -53.17
CA SER A 18 3.05 2.84 -54.44
C SER A 18 3.11 3.87 -55.56
N ARG A 19 3.30 3.38 -56.80
CA ARG A 19 3.18 4.11 -58.05
C ARG A 19 1.79 3.92 -58.65
N LYS A 20 1.21 4.96 -59.23
CA LYS A 20 -0.14 4.89 -59.83
C LYS A 20 -0.21 4.12 -61.15
N GLY A 21 0.91 4.01 -61.87
CA GLY A 21 0.96 3.33 -63.17
C GLY A 21 0.34 4.13 -64.33
N ASP A 22 0.00 5.40 -64.09
CA ASP A 22 -0.53 6.32 -65.10
C ASP A 22 0.56 7.25 -65.66
N ALA A 23 0.20 8.15 -66.59
CA ALA A 23 1.16 9.07 -67.22
C ALA A 23 1.82 10.07 -66.26
N THR A 24 1.25 10.29 -65.07
CA THR A 24 1.77 11.22 -64.06
C THR A 24 2.69 10.54 -63.05
N ASP A 25 2.56 9.23 -62.86
CA ASP A 25 3.41 8.40 -61.99
C ASP A 25 3.52 6.96 -62.53
N PRO A 26 4.29 6.76 -63.62
CA PRO A 26 4.33 5.49 -64.33
C PRO A 26 5.12 4.43 -63.56
N TYR A 27 4.80 3.15 -63.82
CA TYR A 27 5.62 2.03 -63.33
C TYR A 27 7.04 2.13 -63.87
N LYS A 28 8.00 1.84 -63.01
CA LYS A 28 9.41 2.04 -63.33
C LYS A 28 9.98 0.76 -63.94
N HIS A 29 10.51 0.83 -65.16
CA HIS A 29 11.29 -0.28 -65.71
C HIS A 29 12.59 -0.43 -64.93
N ILE A 30 12.82 -1.61 -64.37
CA ILE A 30 13.95 -1.93 -63.49
C ILE A 30 14.63 -3.18 -64.03
N VAL A 31 15.94 -3.07 -64.24
CA VAL A 31 16.84 -4.21 -64.47
C VAL A 31 17.85 -4.19 -63.35
N GLU A 32 17.93 -5.27 -62.57
CA GLU A 32 18.85 -5.38 -61.45
C GLU A 32 19.43 -6.78 -61.29
N THR A 33 20.68 -6.85 -60.84
CA THR A 33 21.33 -8.13 -60.50
C THR A 33 21.17 -8.38 -59.01
N VAL A 34 20.55 -9.50 -58.66
CA VAL A 34 20.24 -9.91 -57.28
C VAL A 34 20.88 -11.26 -56.98
N GLN A 35 21.31 -11.45 -55.73
CA GLN A 35 21.86 -12.70 -55.26
C GLN A 35 20.76 -13.54 -54.62
N ILE A 36 20.75 -14.84 -54.92
CA ILE A 36 19.81 -15.79 -54.32
C ILE A 36 20.34 -16.21 -52.95
N VAL A 37 19.58 -15.95 -51.89
CA VAL A 37 19.91 -16.30 -50.51
C VAL A 37 18.75 -17.07 -49.90
N ASN A 38 19.01 -18.28 -49.41
CA ASN A 38 17.99 -19.20 -48.87
C ASN A 38 16.79 -19.43 -49.82
N GLY A 39 17.05 -19.55 -51.12
CA GLY A 39 16.06 -19.77 -52.17
C GLY A 39 15.29 -18.51 -52.55
N ARG A 40 15.77 -17.32 -52.18
CA ARG A 40 15.04 -16.05 -52.37
C ARG A 40 15.95 -14.97 -52.95
N ALA A 41 15.43 -14.19 -53.87
CA ALA A 41 16.02 -12.93 -54.30
C ALA A 41 15.01 -11.81 -54.08
N VAL A 42 15.36 -10.81 -53.26
CA VAL A 42 14.49 -9.68 -52.96
C VAL A 42 14.74 -8.57 -53.99
N LEU A 43 13.67 -8.07 -54.58
CA LEU A 43 13.68 -7.01 -55.59
C LEU A 43 13.56 -5.64 -54.91
N ARG A 44 14.10 -4.60 -55.57
CA ARG A 44 14.09 -3.23 -55.04
C ARG A 44 12.71 -2.60 -54.99
N GLU A 45 11.86 -2.90 -55.97
CA GLU A 45 10.44 -2.53 -55.97
C GLU A 45 9.61 -3.80 -56.19
N VAL A 46 8.39 -3.80 -55.65
CA VAL A 46 7.41 -4.85 -55.91
C VAL A 46 7.05 -4.83 -57.39
N PRO A 47 7.22 -5.94 -58.14
CA PRO A 47 6.87 -5.99 -59.55
C PRO A 47 5.38 -5.81 -59.77
N GLU A 48 5.03 -5.25 -60.91
CA GLU A 48 3.66 -5.11 -61.33
C GLU A 48 3.17 -6.39 -62.00
N HIS A 49 2.17 -7.03 -61.40
CA HIS A 49 1.73 -8.38 -61.73
C HIS A 49 1.18 -8.62 -63.15
N THR A 50 0.79 -7.59 -63.92
CA THR A 50 0.32 -7.80 -65.31
C THR A 50 1.46 -7.92 -66.32
N ARG A 51 2.71 -7.75 -65.89
CA ARG A 51 3.91 -7.90 -66.71
C ARG A 51 4.86 -8.90 -66.08
N GLU A 52 5.19 -9.93 -66.84
CA GLU A 52 6.10 -11.00 -66.43
C GLU A 52 7.46 -10.44 -66.00
N VAL A 53 7.97 -10.98 -64.89
CA VAL A 53 9.33 -10.71 -64.44
C VAL A 53 10.27 -11.63 -65.21
N ILE A 54 11.31 -11.08 -65.82
CA ILE A 54 12.25 -11.86 -66.63
C ILE A 54 13.53 -12.09 -65.84
N VAL A 55 13.88 -13.34 -65.59
CA VAL A 55 15.15 -13.72 -64.94
C VAL A 55 16.16 -14.24 -65.96
N THR A 56 17.39 -13.75 -65.92
CA THR A 56 18.48 -14.15 -66.82
C THR A 56 19.76 -14.47 -66.05
N SER A 57 20.50 -15.50 -66.52
CA SER A 57 21.81 -15.87 -65.99
C SER A 57 22.69 -16.48 -67.08
N PRO A 58 24.03 -16.42 -66.97
CA PRO A 58 24.92 -17.02 -67.97
C PRO A 58 24.87 -18.55 -68.05
N ASP A 59 24.44 -19.23 -66.97
CA ASP A 59 24.53 -20.69 -66.83
C ASP A 59 23.27 -21.46 -67.26
N LYS A 60 22.12 -20.79 -67.38
CA LYS A 60 20.85 -21.42 -67.79
C LYS A 60 19.78 -20.41 -68.23
N THR A 61 18.77 -20.93 -68.92
CA THR A 61 17.49 -20.24 -69.18
C THR A 61 16.53 -20.49 -68.03
N TRP A 62 15.78 -19.44 -67.66
CA TRP A 62 14.82 -19.46 -66.55
C TRP A 62 13.37 -19.40 -67.07
N TYR A 63 12.44 -19.96 -66.29
CA TYR A 63 11.00 -19.94 -66.57
C TYR A 63 10.21 -19.61 -65.31
N GLU A 64 9.26 -18.68 -65.39
CA GLU A 64 8.36 -18.35 -64.29
C GLU A 64 7.27 -19.42 -64.13
N VAL A 65 6.95 -19.80 -62.89
CA VAL A 65 5.83 -20.68 -62.52
C VAL A 65 5.02 -20.07 -61.38
N GLU A 66 3.69 -20.20 -61.44
CA GLU A 66 2.80 -19.63 -60.42
C GLU A 66 2.40 -20.63 -59.33
N ASN A 67 2.17 -21.90 -59.68
CA ASN A 67 1.57 -22.91 -58.77
C ASN A 67 2.18 -24.31 -58.91
N GLU A 68 3.39 -24.42 -59.46
CA GLU A 68 4.09 -25.69 -59.66
C GLU A 68 5.28 -25.83 -58.69
N ALA A 69 5.74 -27.07 -58.48
CA ALA A 69 6.94 -27.30 -57.69
C ALA A 69 8.16 -26.68 -58.39
N LEU A 70 8.93 -25.88 -57.66
CA LEU A 70 10.13 -25.24 -58.21
C LEU A 70 11.17 -26.30 -58.61
N GLU A 71 11.45 -26.41 -59.90
CA GLU A 71 12.59 -27.14 -60.45
C GLU A 71 13.81 -26.20 -60.62
N ASN A 72 14.99 -26.77 -60.87
CA ASN A 72 16.27 -26.05 -60.83
C ASN A 72 16.40 -24.90 -61.87
N ASN A 73 15.57 -24.89 -62.91
CA ASN A 73 15.54 -23.87 -63.97
C ASN A 73 14.25 -23.04 -63.97
N TYR A 74 13.48 -23.11 -62.88
CA TYR A 74 12.24 -22.35 -62.70
C TYR A 74 12.35 -21.40 -61.51
N TYR A 75 11.53 -20.37 -61.54
CA TYR A 75 11.38 -19.41 -60.44
C TYR A 75 9.91 -19.04 -60.26
N GLN A 76 9.56 -18.56 -59.07
CA GLN A 76 8.22 -18.09 -58.74
C GLN A 76 8.34 -16.67 -58.19
N VAL A 77 7.43 -15.78 -58.56
CA VAL A 77 7.48 -14.38 -58.13
C VAL A 77 6.35 -14.09 -57.14
N ASP A 78 6.72 -13.56 -55.98
CA ASP A 78 5.81 -12.90 -55.05
C ASP A 78 5.61 -11.45 -55.49
N TYR A 79 4.57 -11.21 -56.27
CA TYR A 79 4.17 -9.88 -56.72
C TYR A 79 3.56 -9.01 -55.60
N ILE A 80 3.49 -9.50 -54.35
CA ILE A 80 3.07 -8.71 -53.19
C ILE A 80 4.31 -8.19 -52.45
N GLN A 81 5.27 -9.07 -52.18
CA GLN A 81 6.46 -8.73 -51.39
C GLN A 81 7.67 -8.33 -52.23
N GLY A 82 7.62 -8.52 -53.55
CA GLY A 82 8.76 -8.30 -54.43
C GLY A 82 9.88 -9.31 -54.21
N VAL A 83 9.53 -10.59 -54.04
CA VAL A 83 10.50 -11.67 -53.79
C VAL A 83 10.41 -12.70 -54.90
N VAL A 84 11.54 -13.05 -55.51
CA VAL A 84 11.64 -14.16 -56.47
C VAL A 84 12.18 -15.39 -55.75
N PHE A 85 11.40 -16.47 -55.77
CA PHE A 85 11.74 -17.76 -55.18
C PHE A 85 12.42 -18.67 -56.20
N PHE A 86 13.45 -19.37 -55.73
CA PHE A 86 14.26 -20.34 -56.46
C PHE A 86 14.42 -21.61 -55.62
N THR A 87 14.85 -22.70 -56.23
CA THR A 87 15.31 -23.87 -55.46
C THR A 87 16.58 -23.56 -54.68
N ALA A 88 16.77 -24.24 -53.54
CA ALA A 88 17.95 -24.07 -52.69
C ALA A 88 19.28 -24.36 -53.42
N ASP A 89 19.26 -25.17 -54.49
CA ASP A 89 20.41 -25.46 -55.35
C ASP A 89 20.96 -24.24 -56.10
N ASN A 90 20.17 -23.16 -56.18
CA ASN A 90 20.57 -21.91 -56.80
C ASN A 90 21.03 -20.85 -55.78
N ASN A 91 21.14 -21.20 -54.49
CA ASN A 91 21.74 -20.32 -53.49
C ASN A 91 23.14 -19.86 -53.89
N ASP A 92 23.47 -18.63 -53.47
CA ASP A 92 24.73 -17.94 -53.73
C ASP A 92 25.00 -17.57 -55.20
N LYS A 93 24.12 -17.93 -56.14
CA LYS A 93 24.17 -17.46 -57.53
C LYS A 93 23.62 -16.05 -57.66
N SER A 94 24.15 -15.30 -58.63
CA SER A 94 23.63 -14.00 -59.05
C SER A 94 22.82 -14.14 -60.33
N VAL A 95 21.60 -13.60 -60.34
CA VAL A 95 20.71 -13.56 -61.50
C VAL A 95 20.36 -12.11 -61.83
N THR A 96 20.14 -11.80 -63.10
CA THR A 96 19.64 -10.49 -63.52
C THR A 96 18.14 -10.56 -63.72
N VAL A 97 17.40 -9.69 -63.06
CA VAL A 97 15.95 -9.64 -63.06
C VAL A 97 15.49 -8.34 -63.70
N GLU A 98 14.61 -8.44 -64.70
CA GLU A 98 14.00 -7.34 -65.42
C GLU A 98 12.49 -7.32 -65.16
N TYR A 99 11.95 -6.17 -64.73
CA TYR A 99 10.53 -6.02 -64.37
C TYR A 99 10.07 -4.56 -64.37
N PHE A 100 8.77 -4.33 -64.19
CA PHE A 100 8.21 -3.00 -63.95
C PHE A 100 7.81 -2.86 -62.47
N GLY A 101 8.44 -1.95 -61.73
CA GLY A 101 8.21 -1.72 -60.31
C GLY A 101 6.96 -0.86 -60.03
N LYS A 102 6.13 -1.33 -59.09
CA LYS A 102 4.91 -0.68 -58.57
C LYS A 102 5.16 0.13 -57.30
N GLY A 103 6.34 0.06 -56.69
CA GLY A 103 6.63 0.73 -55.42
C GLY A 103 7.44 -0.12 -54.46
N ALA A 104 7.77 0.40 -53.28
CA ALA A 104 8.58 -0.32 -52.29
C ALA A 104 8.08 -0.10 -50.86
N TYR A 105 8.34 -1.07 -49.99
CA TYR A 105 8.14 -0.95 -48.54
C TYR A 105 9.32 -0.22 -47.91
N TYR A 106 9.03 0.79 -47.09
CA TYR A 106 9.98 1.57 -46.32
C TYR A 106 9.74 1.29 -44.84
N THR A 107 10.73 0.73 -44.17
CA THR A 107 10.72 0.52 -42.72
C THR A 107 11.58 1.61 -42.07
N PRO A 108 11.08 2.32 -41.05
CA PRO A 108 11.87 3.28 -40.28
C PRO A 108 13.11 2.59 -39.69
N ASP A 109 14.28 3.22 -39.83
CA ASP A 109 15.54 2.66 -39.33
C ASP A 109 15.56 2.48 -37.81
N THR A 110 14.81 3.33 -37.09
CA THR A 110 14.53 3.24 -35.64
C THR A 110 13.88 1.92 -35.21
N ARG A 111 13.30 1.15 -36.15
CA ARG A 111 12.64 -0.14 -35.89
C ARG A 111 13.43 -1.38 -36.31
N ILE A 112 14.63 -1.20 -36.88
CA ILE A 112 15.45 -2.31 -37.36
C ILE A 112 16.60 -2.56 -36.38
N TYR A 113 16.55 -3.66 -35.63
CA TYR A 113 17.65 -4.15 -34.80
C TYR A 113 17.99 -5.59 -35.20
N LEU A 114 19.28 -5.91 -35.27
CA LEU A 114 19.77 -7.21 -35.73
C LEU A 114 20.10 -8.14 -34.56
N THR A 115 19.40 -9.27 -34.47
CA THR A 115 19.77 -10.38 -33.59
C THR A 115 20.53 -11.44 -34.37
N GLY A 116 21.86 -11.32 -34.43
CA GLY A 116 22.75 -12.49 -34.51
C GLY A 116 22.87 -13.27 -35.83
N ASP A 117 22.87 -12.66 -37.02
CA ASP A 117 23.25 -13.38 -38.25
C ASP A 117 24.38 -12.71 -39.04
N LYS A 118 25.44 -13.49 -39.35
CA LYS A 118 26.72 -13.05 -39.93
C LYS A 118 26.73 -13.02 -41.47
N LYS A 119 25.58 -13.25 -42.14
CA LYS A 119 25.53 -13.55 -43.58
C LYS A 119 25.13 -12.41 -44.53
N PHE A 120 24.74 -11.21 -44.06
CA PHE A 120 24.32 -10.11 -44.94
C PHE A 120 25.27 -8.90 -44.89
N THR A 121 26.21 -8.82 -45.84
CA THR A 121 27.39 -7.94 -45.78
C THR A 121 27.20 -6.53 -46.34
N ASN A 122 26.17 -6.24 -47.15
CA ASN A 122 26.11 -4.99 -47.93
C ASN A 122 25.18 -3.88 -47.40
N VAL A 123 24.18 -4.18 -46.56
CA VAL A 123 23.36 -3.14 -45.90
C VAL A 123 24.08 -2.58 -44.66
N ALA A 124 24.98 -3.40 -44.08
CA ALA A 124 25.80 -3.07 -42.93
C ALA A 124 26.88 -2.00 -43.18
N LEU A 125 27.11 -1.54 -44.43
CA LEU A 125 28.17 -0.56 -44.74
C LEU A 125 27.72 0.90 -44.62
N LYS A 126 26.42 1.21 -44.64
CA LYS A 126 25.93 2.60 -44.52
C LYS A 126 25.71 3.08 -43.09
N PHE A 127 25.62 2.19 -42.11
CA PHE A 127 25.46 2.55 -40.69
C PHE A 127 26.72 2.29 -39.84
N LYS A 128 27.85 1.88 -40.44
CA LYS A 128 29.03 1.36 -39.72
C LYS A 128 30.18 2.33 -39.44
N ASP A 129 30.04 3.63 -39.71
CA ASP A 129 31.14 4.56 -39.46
C ASP A 129 31.14 5.16 -38.04
N LEU A 130 30.10 4.94 -37.23
CA LEU A 130 30.07 5.35 -35.81
C LEU A 130 30.47 4.21 -34.86
N ASP A 131 29.95 2.99 -35.05
CA ASP A 131 30.26 1.86 -34.15
C ASP A 131 31.67 1.27 -34.33
N ARG A 132 32.28 1.39 -35.53
CA ARG A 132 33.67 0.97 -35.72
C ARG A 132 34.64 1.91 -35.01
N ALA A 133 34.34 3.20 -34.96
CA ALA A 133 35.16 4.19 -34.24
C ALA A 133 35.10 3.95 -32.72
N ASP A 134 33.91 3.67 -32.18
CA ASP A 134 33.74 3.36 -30.76
C ASP A 134 34.34 2.00 -30.37
N LEU A 135 34.24 0.96 -31.22
CA LEU A 135 34.83 -0.35 -30.93
C LEU A 135 36.36 -0.35 -31.07
N GLU A 136 36.91 0.40 -32.04
CA GLU A 136 38.37 0.63 -32.14
C GLU A 136 38.88 1.49 -30.98
N GLN A 137 38.12 2.49 -30.52
CA GLN A 137 38.47 3.30 -29.35
C GLN A 137 38.37 2.48 -28.06
N LYS A 138 37.39 1.58 -27.94
CA LYS A 138 37.21 0.66 -26.81
C LYS A 138 38.32 -0.40 -26.75
N ASN A 139 38.66 -1.02 -27.88
CA ASN A 139 39.79 -1.95 -27.97
C ASN A 139 41.13 -1.25 -27.69
N ARG A 140 41.30 0.00 -28.14
CA ARG A 140 42.50 0.81 -27.88
C ARG A 140 42.59 1.25 -26.42
N VAL A 141 41.46 1.54 -25.76
CA VAL A 141 41.39 1.80 -24.31
C VAL A 141 41.66 0.52 -23.51
N ASP A 142 41.12 -0.61 -23.94
CA ASP A 142 41.34 -1.91 -23.30
C ASP A 142 42.81 -2.38 -23.44
N GLU A 143 43.46 -2.18 -24.59
CA GLU A 143 44.90 -2.43 -24.77
C GLU A 143 45.77 -1.48 -23.93
N LEU A 144 45.38 -0.21 -23.77
CA LEU A 144 46.07 0.76 -22.90
C LEU A 144 45.90 0.43 -21.41
N ILE A 145 44.78 -0.16 -21.00
CA ILE A 145 44.51 -0.61 -19.63
C ILE A 145 45.25 -1.92 -19.33
N VAL A 146 45.35 -2.84 -20.31
CA VAL A 146 46.06 -4.12 -20.17
C VAL A 146 47.59 -3.93 -20.22
N GLY A 147 48.08 -2.95 -20.98
CA GLY A 147 49.51 -2.69 -21.16
C GLY A 147 50.19 -1.85 -20.08
N ASN A 148 49.44 -1.15 -19.21
CA ASN A 148 49.99 -0.28 -18.17
C ASN A 148 49.62 -0.76 -16.76
N PRO A 149 50.60 -1.07 -15.88
CA PRO A 149 50.31 -1.28 -14.47
C PRO A 149 49.78 0.03 -13.85
N GLN A 150 48.51 0.01 -13.44
CA GLN A 150 47.83 1.18 -12.86
C GLN A 150 48.31 1.42 -11.42
N PRO A 151 48.55 2.69 -11.00
CA PRO A 151 48.99 3.03 -9.66
C PRO A 151 47.97 2.62 -8.58
N SER A 152 48.45 2.45 -7.35
CA SER A 152 47.74 1.95 -6.17
C SER A 152 46.53 2.79 -5.70
N GLU A 153 46.08 3.77 -6.49
CA GLU A 153 45.03 4.74 -6.15
C GLU A 153 43.64 4.35 -6.71
N VAL A 154 43.54 3.31 -7.55
CA VAL A 154 42.24 2.79 -8.08
C VAL A 154 41.57 1.82 -7.10
N VAL A 155 41.56 2.14 -5.80
CA VAL A 155 40.98 1.27 -4.76
C VAL A 155 39.45 1.37 -4.71
N ASP A 156 38.84 2.41 -5.29
CA ASP A 156 37.41 2.72 -5.10
C ASP A 156 36.44 1.93 -6.01
N LEU A 157 36.91 1.36 -7.13
CA LEU A 157 36.05 0.64 -8.10
C LEU A 157 35.91 -0.86 -7.83
N ARG A 158 36.44 -1.35 -6.70
CA ARG A 158 36.43 -2.77 -6.35
C ARG A 158 35.41 -3.12 -5.27
N VAL A 159 34.60 -2.16 -4.83
CA VAL A 159 33.62 -2.36 -3.77
C VAL A 159 32.23 -2.40 -4.38
N ASP A 160 31.51 -3.51 -4.22
CA ASP A 160 30.12 -3.56 -4.67
C ASP A 160 29.19 -2.75 -3.74
N ARG A 161 27.92 -2.64 -4.15
CA ARG A 161 26.84 -1.96 -3.39
C ARG A 161 26.60 -2.51 -1.98
N ASN A 162 27.19 -3.66 -1.63
CA ASN A 162 27.08 -4.31 -0.32
C ASN A 162 28.38 -4.18 0.50
N GLY A 163 29.37 -3.43 0.03
CA GLY A 163 30.64 -3.21 0.72
C GLY A 163 31.67 -4.32 0.52
N LYS A 164 31.44 -5.28 -0.38
CA LYS A 164 32.37 -6.38 -0.63
C LYS A 164 33.49 -5.92 -1.57
N VAL A 165 34.73 -6.03 -1.09
CA VAL A 165 35.92 -5.66 -1.85
C VAL A 165 36.40 -6.85 -2.70
N TYR A 166 36.36 -6.70 -4.00
CA TYR A 166 36.83 -7.67 -4.98
C TYR A 166 38.33 -7.50 -5.23
N LYS A 167 39.05 -8.61 -5.45
CA LYS A 167 40.50 -8.60 -5.59
C LYS A 167 40.93 -7.81 -6.84
N VAL A 168 40.21 -7.99 -7.94
CA VAL A 168 40.33 -7.22 -9.19
C VAL A 168 38.95 -6.80 -9.70
N ALA A 169 38.88 -5.70 -10.46
CA ALA A 169 37.61 -5.17 -11.00
C ALA A 169 36.88 -6.19 -11.90
N ARG A 170 37.62 -7.08 -12.57
CA ARG A 170 37.06 -8.21 -13.34
C ARG A 170 36.14 -9.08 -12.49
N ASP A 171 36.51 -9.40 -11.25
CA ASP A 171 35.74 -10.30 -10.39
C ASP A 171 34.41 -9.67 -9.97
N MET A 172 34.35 -8.34 -9.84
CA MET A 172 33.12 -7.61 -9.57
C MET A 172 32.19 -7.65 -10.78
N VAL A 173 32.72 -7.44 -11.99
CA VAL A 173 31.95 -7.52 -13.24
C VAL A 173 31.39 -8.93 -13.43
N THR A 174 32.18 -9.97 -13.15
CA THR A 174 31.72 -11.37 -13.16
C THR A 174 30.62 -11.63 -12.13
N ALA A 175 30.69 -11.03 -10.93
CA ALA A 175 29.64 -11.17 -9.92
C ALA A 175 28.35 -10.41 -10.27
N ILE A 176 28.46 -9.22 -10.88
CA ILE A 176 27.31 -8.47 -11.40
C ILE A 176 26.64 -9.27 -12.51
N GLN A 177 27.42 -9.86 -13.41
CA GLN A 177 26.92 -10.70 -14.49
C GLN A 177 26.23 -11.96 -13.95
N GLY A 178 26.78 -12.59 -12.91
CA GLY A 178 26.10 -13.67 -12.17
C GLY A 178 24.74 -13.24 -11.60
N SER A 179 24.60 -12.01 -11.08
CA SER A 179 23.31 -11.51 -10.58
C SER A 179 22.27 -11.20 -11.67
N VAL A 180 22.72 -11.04 -12.92
CA VAL A 180 21.85 -10.90 -14.10
C VAL A 180 21.36 -12.28 -14.58
N GLU A 181 22.21 -13.30 -14.44
CA GLU A 181 22.00 -14.65 -14.97
C GLU A 181 21.34 -15.60 -13.96
N GLU A 182 21.59 -15.44 -12.65
CA GLU A 182 21.16 -16.34 -11.58
C GLU A 182 20.20 -15.67 -10.58
N ALA A 183 19.22 -16.43 -10.08
CA ALA A 183 18.34 -15.95 -9.03
C ALA A 183 19.14 -15.71 -7.75
N PHE A 184 18.95 -14.58 -7.09
CA PHE A 184 19.70 -14.26 -5.88
C PHE A 184 18.76 -13.81 -4.76
N GLU A 185 19.18 -14.04 -3.53
CA GLU A 185 18.47 -13.58 -2.34
C GLU A 185 19.01 -12.20 -1.97
N GLY A 186 18.13 -11.20 -1.94
CA GLY A 186 18.50 -9.85 -1.52
C GLY A 186 18.88 -9.82 -0.05
N ALA A 187 19.56 -8.74 0.38
CA ALA A 187 19.91 -8.54 1.79
C ALA A 187 18.68 -8.43 2.72
N ASP A 188 17.48 -8.30 2.15
CA ASP A 188 16.18 -8.32 2.82
C ASP A 188 15.55 -9.73 2.89
N GLY A 189 16.27 -10.78 2.47
CA GLY A 189 15.80 -12.16 2.45
C GLY A 189 14.79 -12.46 1.34
N ARG A 190 14.60 -11.54 0.38
CA ARG A 190 13.70 -11.78 -0.75
C ARG A 190 14.44 -12.48 -1.87
N HIS A 191 13.86 -13.58 -2.37
CA HIS A 191 14.36 -14.25 -3.56
C HIS A 191 13.98 -13.45 -4.81
N TYR A 192 14.97 -12.91 -5.51
CA TYR A 192 14.83 -12.24 -6.79
C TYR A 192 15.16 -13.25 -7.90
N THR A 193 14.22 -13.48 -8.82
CA THR A 193 14.50 -14.25 -10.04
C THR A 193 15.46 -13.47 -10.93
N SER A 194 16.35 -14.17 -11.65
CA SER A 194 17.34 -13.51 -12.51
C SER A 194 16.67 -12.64 -13.57
N ILE A 195 17.39 -11.61 -14.04
CA ILE A 195 16.94 -10.81 -15.20
C ILE A 195 16.74 -11.72 -16.40
N LYS A 196 17.60 -12.74 -16.54
CA LYS A 196 17.42 -13.83 -17.51
C LYS A 196 16.08 -14.56 -17.31
N ASN A 197 15.69 -14.94 -16.10
CA ASN A 197 14.38 -15.58 -15.85
C ASN A 197 13.20 -14.65 -16.17
N ARG A 198 13.36 -13.32 -16.05
CA ARG A 198 12.33 -12.37 -16.49
C ARG A 198 12.21 -12.35 -18.02
N PHE A 199 13.33 -12.35 -18.74
CA PHE A 199 13.33 -12.53 -20.20
C PHE A 199 12.79 -13.91 -20.59
N ASP A 200 13.22 -15.00 -19.96
CA ASP A 200 12.71 -16.34 -20.21
C ASP A 200 11.21 -16.47 -19.89
N SER A 201 10.68 -15.70 -18.92
CA SER A 201 9.22 -15.63 -18.65
C SER A 201 8.46 -14.83 -19.70
N VAL A 202 9.10 -13.80 -20.28
CA VAL A 202 8.56 -13.05 -21.43
C VAL A 202 8.63 -13.93 -22.68
N ASP A 203 9.72 -14.67 -22.90
CA ASP A 203 9.87 -15.67 -23.96
C ASP A 203 8.87 -16.81 -23.78
N LYS A 204 8.55 -17.22 -22.54
CA LYS A 204 7.47 -18.17 -22.27
C LYS A 204 6.09 -17.57 -22.57
N THR A 205 5.89 -16.29 -22.29
CA THR A 205 4.65 -15.58 -22.65
C THR A 205 4.54 -15.41 -24.16
N ILE A 206 5.66 -15.17 -24.84
CA ILE A 206 5.78 -15.16 -26.29
C ILE A 206 5.52 -16.56 -26.83
N ASP A 207 6.08 -17.63 -26.24
CA ASP A 207 5.82 -19.04 -26.61
C ASP A 207 4.36 -19.43 -26.38
N GLU A 208 3.71 -18.95 -25.31
CA GLU A 208 2.28 -19.12 -25.09
C GLU A 208 1.45 -18.32 -26.13
N GLN A 209 1.95 -17.18 -26.63
CA GLN A 209 1.40 -16.49 -27.81
C GLN A 209 1.76 -17.21 -29.13
N SER A 210 2.90 -17.89 -29.22
CA SER A 210 3.31 -18.74 -30.35
C SER A 210 2.40 -19.95 -30.46
N VAL A 211 1.94 -20.53 -29.34
CA VAL A 211 0.92 -21.57 -29.31
C VAL A 211 -0.42 -21.06 -29.86
N LYS A 212 -0.77 -19.78 -29.65
CA LYS A 212 -1.94 -19.14 -30.30
C LYS A 212 -1.73 -19.04 -31.81
N LEU A 213 -0.51 -18.70 -32.24
CA LEU A 213 -0.14 -18.64 -33.64
C LEU A 213 -0.13 -20.02 -34.30
N ASP A 214 0.30 -21.08 -33.61
CA ASP A 214 0.32 -22.47 -34.12
C ASP A 214 -1.09 -23.05 -34.26
N ALA A 215 -1.99 -22.77 -33.31
CA ALA A 215 -3.41 -23.12 -33.43
C ALA A 215 -4.09 -22.35 -34.57
N PHE A 216 -3.75 -21.07 -34.75
CA PHE A 216 -4.16 -20.27 -35.91
C PHE A 216 -3.42 -20.66 -37.21
N TYR A 217 -2.23 -21.21 -37.16
CA TYR A 217 -1.49 -21.68 -38.34
C TYR A 217 -2.08 -23.00 -38.84
N MET A 218 -2.66 -23.80 -37.95
CA MET A 218 -3.51 -24.93 -38.34
C MET A 218 -4.84 -24.50 -39.00
N LEU A 219 -5.26 -23.22 -38.86
CA LEU A 219 -6.40 -22.60 -39.57
C LEU A 219 -6.17 -22.55 -41.09
N SER A 220 -4.96 -22.14 -41.52
CA SER A 220 -4.62 -22.04 -42.94
C SER A 220 -4.59 -23.40 -43.65
N LYS A 221 -4.41 -24.49 -42.90
CA LYS A 221 -4.42 -25.87 -43.45
C LYS A 221 -5.83 -26.43 -43.67
N LYS A 222 -6.88 -25.83 -43.10
CA LYS A 222 -8.28 -26.25 -43.28
C LYS A 222 -9.11 -25.30 -44.14
N ILE A 223 -8.67 -24.05 -44.34
CA ILE A 223 -9.25 -23.12 -45.32
C ILE A 223 -8.99 -23.71 -46.71
N LYS A 224 -10.06 -23.98 -47.45
CA LYS A 224 -9.97 -24.67 -48.75
C LYS A 224 -9.94 -23.70 -49.93
N HIS A 225 -10.43 -22.48 -49.72
CA HIS A 225 -10.69 -21.52 -50.79
C HIS A 225 -10.37 -20.10 -50.32
N ARG A 226 -9.52 -19.41 -51.10
CA ARG A 226 -9.29 -17.96 -51.03
C ARG A 226 -10.16 -17.32 -52.10
N LEU A 227 -11.04 -16.42 -51.72
CA LEU A 227 -12.03 -15.82 -52.61
C LEU A 227 -11.96 -14.30 -52.49
N SER A 228 -11.93 -13.62 -53.63
CA SER A 228 -12.27 -12.20 -53.69
C SER A 228 -13.78 -12.04 -53.72
N ILE A 229 -14.33 -11.07 -53.00
CA ILE A 229 -15.77 -10.80 -53.02
C ILE A 229 -16.29 -10.49 -54.45
N TYR A 230 -15.43 -9.95 -55.32
CA TYR A 230 -15.79 -9.67 -56.72
C TYR A 230 -16.00 -10.92 -57.57
N GLU A 231 -15.56 -12.11 -57.14
CA GLU A 231 -15.90 -13.36 -57.84
C GLU A 231 -17.41 -13.65 -57.81
N PHE A 232 -18.15 -13.00 -56.93
CA PHE A 232 -19.59 -13.15 -56.74
C PHE A 232 -20.39 -11.92 -57.20
N GLU A 233 -19.77 -10.99 -57.93
CA GLU A 233 -20.41 -9.72 -58.32
C GLU A 233 -21.64 -9.91 -59.23
N ASP A 234 -21.77 -11.06 -59.90
CA ASP A 234 -22.93 -11.38 -60.74
C ASP A 234 -24.20 -11.67 -59.92
N LEU A 235 -24.05 -11.89 -58.60
CA LEU A 235 -25.17 -12.09 -57.67
C LEU A 235 -25.74 -10.78 -57.11
N ILE A 236 -25.16 -9.63 -57.45
CA ILE A 236 -25.62 -8.32 -56.97
C ILE A 236 -27.00 -7.99 -57.58
N PRO A 237 -28.08 -7.91 -56.78
CA PRO A 237 -29.44 -7.81 -57.30
C PRO A 237 -29.74 -6.45 -57.95
N ASN A 238 -29.06 -5.38 -57.54
CA ASN A 238 -29.25 -4.02 -58.02
C ASN A 238 -28.09 -3.49 -58.88
N LYS A 239 -27.19 -4.37 -59.37
CA LYS A 239 -25.97 -3.99 -60.12
C LYS A 239 -26.26 -3.06 -61.30
N ASN A 240 -27.37 -3.32 -61.99
CA ASN A 240 -27.79 -2.60 -63.20
C ASN A 240 -28.74 -1.41 -62.92
N THR A 241 -29.12 -1.17 -61.67
CA THR A 241 -30.07 -0.10 -61.28
C THR A 241 -29.47 0.92 -60.32
N ALA A 242 -28.44 0.55 -59.56
CA ALA A 242 -27.70 1.45 -58.68
C ALA A 242 -26.83 2.44 -59.48
N SER A 243 -26.64 3.64 -58.93
CA SER A 243 -25.91 4.75 -59.56
C SER A 243 -24.38 4.60 -59.56
N SER A 244 -23.82 3.84 -58.63
CA SER A 244 -22.40 3.47 -58.58
C SER A 244 -22.20 2.17 -57.79
N PRO A 245 -21.00 1.54 -57.88
CA PRO A 245 -20.66 0.35 -57.10
C PRO A 245 -20.79 0.51 -55.59
N ASP A 246 -20.66 1.72 -55.07
CA ASP A 246 -20.89 1.99 -53.65
C ASP A 246 -22.32 1.57 -53.26
N PHE A 247 -23.32 1.85 -54.09
CA PHE A 247 -24.72 1.54 -53.80
C PHE A 247 -25.13 0.10 -54.15
N TRP A 248 -24.19 -0.77 -54.53
CA TRP A 248 -24.47 -2.18 -54.77
C TRP A 248 -24.85 -2.89 -53.48
N ASP A 249 -25.87 -3.74 -53.55
CA ASP A 249 -26.29 -4.62 -52.47
C ASP A 249 -25.46 -5.91 -52.51
N TRP A 250 -24.47 -6.00 -51.63
CA TRP A 250 -23.54 -7.11 -51.52
C TRP A 250 -24.07 -8.27 -50.67
N THR A 251 -25.33 -8.23 -50.22
CA THR A 251 -25.89 -9.24 -49.31
C THR A 251 -25.79 -10.66 -49.86
N GLU A 252 -26.30 -10.92 -51.07
CA GLU A 252 -26.26 -12.25 -51.68
C GLU A 252 -24.84 -12.67 -52.10
N PRO A 253 -23.99 -11.80 -52.69
CA PRO A 253 -22.58 -12.10 -52.91
C PRO A 253 -21.82 -12.55 -51.65
N ILE A 254 -21.94 -11.79 -50.54
CA ILE A 254 -21.24 -12.10 -49.28
C ILE A 254 -21.73 -13.44 -48.72
N LYS A 255 -23.05 -13.66 -48.73
CA LYS A 255 -23.64 -14.92 -48.27
C LYS A 255 -23.17 -16.11 -49.09
N ALA A 256 -23.11 -15.97 -50.42
CA ALA A 256 -22.62 -17.02 -51.30
C ALA A 256 -21.13 -17.31 -51.09
N ALA A 257 -20.32 -16.26 -50.92
CA ALA A 257 -18.88 -16.39 -50.68
C ALA A 257 -18.57 -17.05 -49.33
N LEU A 258 -19.34 -16.75 -48.28
CA LEU A 258 -19.16 -17.34 -46.96
C LEU A 258 -19.59 -18.81 -46.90
N GLY A 259 -20.68 -19.18 -47.58
CA GLY A 259 -21.22 -20.54 -47.58
C GLY A 259 -21.34 -21.13 -46.17
N ASP A 260 -20.79 -22.33 -45.96
CA ASP A 260 -20.73 -23.02 -44.67
C ASP A 260 -19.38 -22.80 -43.92
N GLY A 261 -18.56 -21.83 -44.36
CA GLY A 261 -17.24 -21.51 -43.80
C GLY A 261 -16.07 -22.24 -44.47
N ASN A 262 -14.96 -22.41 -43.75
CA ASN A 262 -13.67 -22.90 -44.28
C ASN A 262 -13.13 -22.03 -45.43
N VAL A 263 -13.34 -20.72 -45.31
CA VAL A 263 -13.11 -19.73 -46.36
C VAL A 263 -12.24 -18.58 -45.86
N GLU A 264 -11.41 -18.08 -46.77
CA GLU A 264 -10.71 -16.82 -46.64
C GLU A 264 -11.31 -15.85 -47.67
N LEU A 265 -12.06 -14.87 -47.19
CA LEU A 265 -12.83 -13.91 -47.99
C LEU A 265 -12.18 -12.53 -47.95
N TYR A 266 -11.73 -12.08 -49.11
CA TYR A 266 -11.06 -10.80 -49.30
C TYR A 266 -12.01 -9.73 -49.84
N PHE A 267 -11.98 -8.56 -49.21
CA PHE A 267 -12.69 -7.35 -49.63
C PHE A 267 -11.68 -6.27 -50.05
N PRO A 268 -11.50 -5.99 -51.35
CA PRO A 268 -10.68 -4.86 -51.78
C PRO A 268 -11.14 -3.51 -51.21
N ALA A 269 -10.36 -2.46 -51.43
CA ALA A 269 -10.78 -1.10 -51.10
C ALA A 269 -12.12 -0.74 -51.80
N GLY A 270 -13.08 -0.24 -51.02
CA GLY A 270 -14.43 0.06 -51.50
C GLY A 270 -15.48 0.08 -50.40
N THR A 271 -16.71 0.44 -50.78
CA THR A 271 -17.88 0.40 -49.88
C THR A 271 -18.80 -0.76 -50.24
N TYR A 272 -19.02 -1.65 -49.27
CA TYR A 272 -19.82 -2.86 -49.41
C TYR A 272 -21.08 -2.74 -48.54
N ARG A 273 -22.20 -2.35 -49.17
CA ARG A 273 -23.49 -2.29 -48.49
C ARG A 273 -24.11 -3.67 -48.39
N THR A 274 -24.49 -4.09 -47.18
CA THR A 274 -25.04 -5.42 -46.94
C THR A 274 -26.08 -5.40 -45.82
N ARG A 275 -26.94 -6.40 -45.80
CA ARG A 275 -27.66 -6.84 -44.59
C ARG A 275 -26.72 -7.53 -43.61
N GLN A 276 -27.24 -7.94 -42.45
CA GLN A 276 -26.50 -8.71 -41.46
C GLN A 276 -25.72 -9.88 -42.08
N VAL A 277 -24.42 -9.89 -41.85
CA VAL A 277 -23.50 -10.96 -42.26
C VAL A 277 -23.38 -11.97 -41.13
N ASN A 278 -23.75 -13.22 -41.43
CA ASN A 278 -23.71 -14.34 -40.51
C ASN A 278 -22.45 -15.18 -40.80
N ILE A 279 -21.47 -15.11 -39.92
CA ILE A 279 -20.11 -15.64 -40.12
C ILE A 279 -20.03 -17.07 -39.58
N PRO A 280 -19.82 -18.08 -40.44
CA PRO A 280 -19.65 -19.48 -40.02
C PRO A 280 -18.27 -19.73 -39.41
N SER A 281 -18.11 -20.91 -38.81
CA SER A 281 -16.83 -21.35 -38.23
C SER A 281 -15.74 -21.48 -39.31
N PHE A 282 -14.47 -21.36 -38.89
CA PHE A 282 -13.31 -21.45 -39.79
C PHE A 282 -13.37 -20.43 -40.93
N THR A 283 -13.60 -19.17 -40.58
CA THR A 283 -13.74 -18.09 -41.55
C THR A 283 -12.71 -17.01 -41.28
N TYR A 284 -12.03 -16.55 -42.32
CA TYR A 284 -11.17 -15.38 -42.29
C TYR A 284 -11.68 -14.32 -43.25
N ILE A 285 -12.12 -13.17 -42.74
CA ILE A 285 -12.52 -12.01 -43.53
C ILE A 285 -11.44 -10.94 -43.39
N TYR A 286 -10.99 -10.36 -44.50
CA TYR A 286 -10.04 -9.24 -44.44
C TYR A 286 -10.23 -8.22 -45.57
N GLY A 287 -9.82 -6.98 -45.30
CA GLY A 287 -9.84 -5.89 -46.26
C GLY A 287 -8.46 -5.29 -46.57
N ASP A 288 -8.47 -4.19 -47.33
CA ASP A 288 -7.28 -3.39 -47.68
C ASP A 288 -6.90 -2.36 -46.59
N GLY A 289 -7.62 -2.34 -45.46
CA GLY A 289 -7.33 -1.49 -44.31
C GLY A 289 -8.57 -0.89 -43.65
N LEU A 290 -8.41 -0.54 -42.36
CA LEU A 290 -9.39 0.11 -41.47
C LEU A 290 -10.20 1.27 -42.07
N TYR A 291 -9.63 1.98 -43.05
CA TYR A 291 -10.22 3.17 -43.67
C TYR A 291 -10.33 3.06 -45.20
N ASN A 292 -10.07 1.86 -45.74
CA ASN A 292 -10.09 1.59 -47.18
C ASN A 292 -11.24 0.65 -47.56
N THR A 293 -11.52 -0.34 -46.71
CA THR A 293 -12.60 -1.31 -46.91
C THR A 293 -13.72 -1.01 -45.93
N HIS A 294 -14.88 -0.58 -46.44
CA HIS A 294 -16.02 -0.18 -45.62
C HIS A 294 -17.16 -1.17 -45.79
N ILE A 295 -17.53 -1.87 -44.72
CA ILE A 295 -18.75 -2.67 -44.70
C ILE A 295 -19.84 -1.84 -44.03
N LEU A 296 -20.93 -1.60 -44.75
CA LEU A 296 -21.97 -0.66 -44.37
C LEU A 296 -23.33 -1.35 -44.33
N LEU A 297 -24.09 -1.18 -43.24
CA LEU A 297 -25.43 -1.74 -43.16
C LEU A 297 -26.39 -1.01 -44.13
N ILE A 298 -27.13 -1.73 -44.97
CA ILE A 298 -28.01 -1.14 -45.99
C ILE A 298 -29.21 -0.38 -45.38
N GLU A 299 -29.75 0.59 -46.11
CA GLU A 299 -30.70 1.59 -45.62
C GLU A 299 -32.03 0.97 -45.12
N ASN A 300 -32.46 -0.15 -45.70
CA ASN A 300 -33.70 -0.84 -45.32
C ASN A 300 -33.50 -1.92 -44.23
N ALA A 301 -32.30 -2.04 -43.65
CA ALA A 301 -32.01 -3.02 -42.61
C ALA A 301 -32.81 -2.74 -41.32
N PRO A 302 -33.55 -3.73 -40.77
CA PRO A 302 -34.23 -3.65 -39.50
C PRO A 302 -33.31 -3.17 -38.39
N VAL A 303 -33.89 -2.48 -37.41
CA VAL A 303 -33.16 -1.97 -36.25
C VAL A 303 -32.48 -3.08 -35.47
N GLY A 304 -33.05 -4.29 -35.40
CA GLY A 304 -32.44 -5.39 -34.64
C GLY A 304 -31.25 -6.07 -35.29
N GLU A 305 -30.99 -5.82 -36.58
CA GLU A 305 -29.90 -6.49 -37.29
C GLU A 305 -28.54 -6.00 -36.80
N HIS A 306 -27.60 -6.93 -36.65
CA HIS A 306 -26.18 -6.59 -36.53
C HIS A 306 -25.61 -6.29 -37.91
N LEU A 307 -24.46 -5.63 -37.98
CA LEU A 307 -23.70 -5.65 -39.22
C LEU A 307 -23.01 -7.02 -39.36
N PHE A 308 -22.09 -7.36 -38.46
CA PHE A 308 -21.43 -8.67 -38.42
C PHE A 308 -21.83 -9.45 -37.16
N THR A 309 -22.06 -10.76 -37.33
CA THR A 309 -22.30 -11.68 -36.22
C THR A 309 -22.01 -13.13 -36.60
N ASN A 310 -21.75 -14.01 -35.63
CA ASN A 310 -21.55 -15.43 -35.93
C ASN A 310 -22.87 -16.15 -36.29
N SER A 311 -22.79 -17.17 -37.14
CA SER A 311 -23.98 -17.77 -37.78
C SER A 311 -24.83 -18.67 -36.87
N ASP A 312 -24.21 -19.46 -35.98
CA ASP A 312 -24.87 -20.31 -35.00
C ASP A 312 -24.57 -19.80 -33.59
N LYS A 313 -25.46 -18.95 -33.07
CA LYS A 313 -25.34 -18.35 -31.74
C LYS A 313 -25.94 -19.25 -30.67
N VAL A 314 -27.05 -19.92 -31.01
CA VAL A 314 -27.93 -20.55 -30.03
C VAL A 314 -27.57 -22.02 -29.81
N ASN A 315 -27.20 -22.77 -30.84
CA ASN A 315 -27.03 -24.21 -30.73
C ASN A 315 -25.58 -24.55 -30.39
N ASN A 316 -24.74 -24.69 -31.41
CA ASN A 316 -23.37 -25.21 -31.27
C ASN A 316 -22.33 -24.10 -31.09
N GLY A 317 -22.70 -22.85 -31.32
CA GLY A 317 -21.71 -21.78 -31.36
C GLY A 317 -20.94 -21.79 -32.67
N ASN A 318 -20.03 -20.82 -32.81
CA ASN A 318 -19.02 -20.86 -33.86
C ASN A 318 -17.63 -20.83 -33.27
N SER A 319 -16.65 -21.16 -34.09
CA SER A 319 -15.28 -21.11 -33.66
C SER A 319 -14.33 -20.77 -34.79
N HIS A 320 -13.15 -20.27 -34.45
CA HIS A 320 -12.08 -20.00 -35.42
C HIS A 320 -12.50 -18.94 -36.45
N ILE A 321 -12.95 -17.78 -35.95
CA ILE A 321 -13.34 -16.62 -36.76
C ILE A 321 -12.22 -15.58 -36.71
N ARG A 322 -11.81 -15.06 -37.87
CA ARG A 322 -10.83 -13.97 -37.98
C ARG A 322 -11.39 -12.85 -38.83
N ILE A 323 -11.25 -11.61 -38.37
CA ILE A 323 -11.72 -10.41 -39.08
C ILE A 323 -10.64 -9.35 -39.00
N GLU A 324 -10.15 -8.87 -40.15
CA GLU A 324 -9.04 -7.92 -40.21
C GLU A 324 -9.22 -6.77 -41.21
N ASP A 325 -8.56 -5.65 -40.93
CA ASP A 325 -8.29 -4.58 -41.89
C ASP A 325 -9.52 -4.01 -42.61
N LEU A 326 -10.57 -3.69 -41.85
CA LEU A 326 -11.80 -3.12 -42.40
C LEU A 326 -12.55 -2.25 -41.41
N GLU A 327 -13.47 -1.43 -41.94
CA GLU A 327 -14.45 -0.65 -41.20
C GLU A 327 -15.82 -1.36 -41.18
N LEU A 328 -16.48 -1.33 -40.03
CA LEU A 328 -17.85 -1.77 -39.82
C LEU A 328 -18.69 -0.55 -39.42
N ASP A 329 -19.60 -0.11 -40.30
CA ASP A 329 -20.53 0.96 -39.99
C ASP A 329 -21.96 0.42 -39.95
N TRP A 330 -22.55 0.42 -38.76
CA TRP A 330 -23.93 -0.01 -38.57
C TRP A 330 -24.93 0.96 -39.22
N ASN A 331 -24.46 2.08 -39.77
CA ASN A 331 -25.21 3.04 -40.57
C ASN A 331 -26.44 3.58 -39.81
N ARG A 332 -26.23 4.10 -38.59
CA ARG A 332 -27.33 4.64 -37.78
C ARG A 332 -28.10 5.75 -38.49
N GLU A 333 -27.41 6.55 -39.30
CA GLU A 333 -28.00 7.68 -40.02
C GLU A 333 -29.18 7.27 -40.91
N ARG A 334 -29.23 5.99 -41.34
CA ARG A 334 -30.38 5.44 -42.10
C ARG A 334 -31.72 5.52 -41.36
N LEU A 335 -31.73 5.53 -40.03
CA LEU A 335 -32.95 5.39 -39.22
C LEU A 335 -33.65 6.72 -38.87
N GLY A 336 -33.00 7.87 -39.10
CA GLY A 336 -33.50 9.16 -38.63
C GLY A 336 -33.68 9.21 -37.10
N SER A 337 -34.55 10.09 -36.60
CA SER A 337 -34.90 10.20 -35.17
C SER A 337 -36.10 9.30 -34.81
N GLY A 338 -36.06 8.65 -33.63
CA GLY A 338 -37.23 7.95 -33.06
C GLY A 338 -37.26 6.43 -33.23
N TYR A 339 -36.11 5.77 -33.41
CA TYR A 339 -36.01 4.31 -33.40
C TYR A 339 -35.91 3.73 -31.98
N THR A 340 -36.19 2.44 -31.82
CA THR A 340 -36.05 1.72 -30.55
C THR A 340 -35.27 0.44 -30.77
N ILE A 341 -34.22 0.25 -29.95
CA ILE A 341 -33.41 -0.97 -29.98
C ILE A 341 -34.20 -2.15 -29.41
N PRO A 342 -34.30 -3.29 -30.11
CA PRO A 342 -34.92 -4.49 -29.56
C PRO A 342 -34.20 -5.00 -28.31
N ALA A 343 -34.96 -5.63 -27.40
CA ALA A 343 -34.38 -6.20 -26.19
C ALA A 343 -33.41 -7.35 -26.52
N GLY A 344 -32.28 -7.39 -25.80
CA GLY A 344 -31.25 -8.43 -25.95
C GLY A 344 -30.00 -7.93 -26.70
N PRO A 345 -29.02 -8.82 -26.93
CA PRO A 345 -27.80 -8.50 -27.64
C PRO A 345 -28.09 -8.34 -29.14
N THR A 346 -28.59 -7.17 -29.55
CA THR A 346 -28.97 -6.85 -30.93
C THR A 346 -28.28 -5.57 -31.40
N SER A 347 -28.39 -5.26 -32.70
CA SER A 347 -28.09 -3.91 -33.20
C SER A 347 -26.61 -3.47 -33.07
N SER A 348 -25.66 -4.41 -33.01
CA SER A 348 -24.23 -4.10 -32.88
C SER A 348 -23.51 -4.02 -34.23
N GLY A 349 -22.39 -3.29 -34.28
CA GLY A 349 -21.47 -3.34 -35.43
C GLY A 349 -20.87 -4.75 -35.60
N LEU A 350 -20.26 -5.28 -34.54
CA LEU A 350 -19.89 -6.69 -34.44
C LEU A 350 -20.46 -7.28 -33.15
N MET A 351 -21.18 -8.39 -33.25
CA MET A 351 -21.59 -9.18 -32.08
C MET A 351 -21.18 -10.65 -32.23
N LEU A 352 -20.42 -11.16 -31.25
CA LEU A 352 -20.12 -12.57 -31.14
C LEU A 352 -20.83 -13.15 -29.92
N ALA A 353 -21.59 -14.22 -30.14
CA ALA A 353 -22.25 -14.99 -29.09
C ALA A 353 -21.91 -16.48 -29.22
N ASN A 354 -21.65 -17.15 -28.09
CA ASN A 354 -21.28 -18.57 -28.06
C ASN A 354 -20.12 -18.88 -29.01
N THR A 355 -19.15 -17.98 -29.09
CA THR A 355 -18.01 -18.11 -30.00
C THR A 355 -16.75 -18.53 -29.24
N GLN A 356 -15.97 -19.45 -29.81
CA GLN A 356 -14.68 -19.86 -29.27
C GLN A 356 -13.55 -19.57 -30.25
N PHE A 357 -12.43 -19.00 -29.79
CA PHE A 357 -11.27 -18.72 -30.65
C PHE A 357 -11.63 -17.76 -31.80
N ALA A 358 -11.83 -16.49 -31.48
CA ALA A 358 -11.99 -15.45 -32.50
C ALA A 358 -10.95 -14.36 -32.36
N TRP A 359 -10.44 -13.86 -33.48
CA TRP A 359 -9.45 -12.80 -33.53
C TRP A 359 -9.91 -11.67 -34.44
N ILE A 360 -10.22 -10.54 -33.82
CA ILE A 360 -10.63 -9.30 -34.46
C ILE A 360 -9.44 -8.36 -34.37
N ASN A 361 -8.85 -8.00 -35.49
CA ASN A 361 -7.59 -7.28 -35.49
C ASN A 361 -7.60 -6.16 -36.51
N ARG A 362 -7.32 -4.92 -36.06
CA ARG A 362 -7.43 -3.72 -36.91
C ARG A 362 -8.80 -3.64 -37.59
N VAL A 363 -9.85 -3.65 -36.77
CA VAL A 363 -11.24 -3.38 -37.20
C VAL A 363 -11.75 -2.09 -36.56
N PHE A 364 -12.34 -1.20 -37.36
CA PHE A 364 -12.97 0.03 -36.89
C PHE A 364 -14.48 -0.14 -36.92
N SER A 365 -15.12 -0.25 -35.77
CA SER A 365 -16.58 -0.32 -35.69
C SER A 365 -17.15 1.04 -35.26
N LYS A 366 -18.13 1.57 -36.00
CA LYS A 366 -18.75 2.85 -35.69
C LYS A 366 -20.28 2.82 -35.80
N ASN A 367 -20.90 3.78 -35.11
CA ASN A 367 -22.34 4.04 -35.16
C ASN A 367 -23.21 2.83 -34.78
N GLY A 368 -22.70 1.91 -33.95
CA GLY A 368 -23.46 0.76 -33.48
C GLY A 368 -24.80 1.19 -32.89
N GLY A 369 -25.90 0.55 -33.31
CA GLY A 369 -27.24 0.86 -32.83
C GLY A 369 -27.35 0.68 -31.31
N LEU A 370 -26.80 -0.42 -30.81
CA LEU A 370 -26.54 -0.66 -29.38
C LEU A 370 -25.04 -0.54 -29.10
N HIS A 371 -24.23 -1.49 -29.55
CA HIS A 371 -22.78 -1.54 -29.29
C HIS A 371 -21.94 -1.49 -30.57
N CYS A 372 -20.68 -1.04 -30.49
CA CYS A 372 -19.76 -1.22 -31.62
C CYS A 372 -19.20 -2.65 -31.64
N PHE A 373 -18.73 -3.14 -30.50
CA PHE A 373 -18.29 -4.52 -30.29
C PHE A 373 -18.97 -5.10 -29.06
N ASP A 374 -19.69 -6.22 -29.22
CA ASP A 374 -20.35 -6.95 -28.12
C ASP A 374 -19.92 -8.43 -28.13
N ILE A 375 -19.30 -8.86 -27.04
CA ILE A 375 -18.84 -10.24 -26.84
C ILE A 375 -19.67 -10.87 -25.72
N THR A 376 -20.62 -11.73 -26.08
CA THR A 376 -21.75 -12.05 -25.19
C THR A 376 -22.15 -13.53 -25.18
N SER A 377 -23.08 -13.90 -24.31
CA SER A 377 -23.98 -15.04 -24.50
C SER A 377 -25.14 -14.68 -25.44
N PRO A 378 -25.88 -15.65 -25.99
CA PRO A 378 -27.02 -15.40 -26.88
C PRO A 378 -28.16 -14.59 -26.24
N GLU A 379 -28.24 -14.62 -24.91
CA GLU A 379 -29.26 -13.91 -24.12
C GLU A 379 -28.60 -13.23 -22.92
N TYR A 380 -29.25 -12.18 -22.42
CA TYR A 380 -28.97 -11.60 -21.10
C TYR A 380 -29.93 -12.18 -20.05
N ASN A 381 -29.60 -12.03 -18.75
CA ASN A 381 -30.49 -12.46 -17.66
C ASN A 381 -31.90 -11.86 -17.75
N ARG A 382 -31.98 -10.56 -18.03
CA ARG A 382 -33.25 -9.86 -18.18
C ARG A 382 -34.09 -10.34 -19.36
N THR A 383 -33.46 -10.88 -20.41
CA THR A 383 -34.18 -11.39 -21.58
C THR A 383 -34.58 -12.86 -21.43
N SER A 384 -33.77 -13.67 -20.73
CA SER A 384 -34.08 -15.08 -20.46
C SER A 384 -35.04 -15.30 -19.28
N GLY A 385 -35.29 -14.25 -18.49
CA GLY A 385 -36.08 -14.31 -17.25
C GLY A 385 -35.31 -14.86 -16.04
N GLN A 386 -34.01 -15.11 -16.16
CA GLN A 386 -33.15 -15.63 -15.09
C GLN A 386 -32.47 -14.49 -14.31
N ASN A 387 -33.27 -13.60 -13.73
CA ASN A 387 -32.80 -12.43 -12.98
C ASN A 387 -32.20 -12.81 -11.62
N SER A 388 -30.91 -13.10 -11.58
CA SER A 388 -30.21 -13.45 -10.35
C SER A 388 -28.75 -12.98 -10.36
N PRO A 389 -28.25 -12.38 -9.26
CA PRO A 389 -26.86 -11.94 -9.12
C PRO A 389 -25.86 -13.10 -9.02
N THR A 390 -26.32 -14.35 -9.12
CA THR A 390 -25.50 -15.56 -9.12
C THR A 390 -25.68 -16.44 -10.36
N TYR A 391 -26.61 -16.09 -11.24
CA TYR A 391 -26.86 -16.86 -12.46
C TYR A 391 -26.01 -16.34 -13.62
N TYR A 392 -25.11 -17.19 -14.10
CA TYR A 392 -24.32 -16.94 -15.31
C TYR A 392 -25.06 -17.54 -16.51
N GLN A 393 -25.30 -16.74 -17.54
CA GLN A 393 -25.83 -17.26 -18.80
C GLN A 393 -24.91 -18.33 -19.37
N PRO A 394 -25.45 -19.46 -19.84
CA PRO A 394 -24.65 -20.43 -20.55
C PRO A 394 -24.25 -19.87 -21.93
N LYS A 395 -23.30 -20.53 -22.58
CA LYS A 395 -22.91 -20.24 -23.97
C LYS A 395 -22.34 -18.82 -24.19
N GLY A 396 -21.67 -18.27 -23.19
CA GLY A 396 -20.81 -17.10 -23.38
C GLY A 396 -19.63 -17.42 -24.28
N CYS A 397 -19.03 -16.37 -24.84
CA CYS A 397 -17.82 -16.49 -25.65
C CYS A 397 -16.61 -16.89 -24.80
N SER A 398 -15.63 -17.52 -25.46
CA SER A 398 -14.36 -17.88 -24.84
C SER A 398 -13.16 -17.73 -25.77
N ASN A 399 -12.02 -17.26 -25.26
CA ASN A 399 -10.79 -17.09 -26.04
C ASN A 399 -10.99 -16.15 -27.23
N ILE A 400 -11.26 -14.88 -26.94
CA ILE A 400 -11.52 -13.85 -27.96
C ILE A 400 -10.46 -12.75 -27.85
N TRP A 401 -9.89 -12.35 -28.97
CA TRP A 401 -8.91 -11.27 -29.08
C TRP A 401 -9.49 -10.13 -29.90
N LEU A 402 -9.46 -8.93 -29.33
CA LEU A 402 -9.70 -7.67 -30.02
C LEU A 402 -8.42 -6.86 -29.96
N ASP A 403 -7.70 -6.79 -31.07
CA ASP A 403 -6.38 -6.19 -31.16
C ASP A 403 -6.39 -4.98 -32.08
N SER A 404 -5.85 -3.85 -31.61
CA SER A 404 -5.75 -2.61 -32.39
C SER A 404 -7.08 -2.16 -33.01
N CYS A 405 -8.19 -2.48 -32.34
CA CYS A 405 -9.54 -2.14 -32.81
C CYS A 405 -9.94 -0.73 -32.37
N ILE A 406 -10.77 -0.08 -33.19
CA ILE A 406 -11.26 1.27 -32.95
C ILE A 406 -12.78 1.23 -32.79
N ALA A 407 -13.33 1.97 -31.84
CA ALA A 407 -14.78 2.08 -31.67
C ALA A 407 -15.25 3.52 -31.41
N THR A 408 -16.35 3.92 -32.04
CA THR A 408 -16.98 5.22 -31.78
C THR A 408 -18.49 5.25 -32.05
N GLY A 409 -19.19 6.12 -31.33
CA GLY A 409 -20.57 6.46 -31.67
C GLY A 409 -21.57 5.34 -31.42
N ALA A 410 -21.28 4.38 -30.55
CA ALA A 410 -22.27 3.42 -30.09
C ALA A 410 -23.47 4.13 -29.43
N GLY A 411 -24.65 3.54 -29.59
CA GLY A 411 -25.85 3.99 -28.88
C GLY A 411 -25.74 3.80 -27.37
N ASP A 412 -25.10 2.71 -26.94
CA ASP A 412 -24.75 2.40 -25.56
C ASP A 412 -23.22 2.41 -25.38
N ASP A 413 -22.58 1.24 -25.28
CA ASP A 413 -21.12 1.12 -25.13
C ASP A 413 -20.39 0.83 -26.44
N ASN A 414 -19.19 1.39 -26.57
CA ASN A 414 -18.31 1.11 -27.69
C ASN A 414 -17.79 -0.34 -27.66
N PHE A 415 -17.07 -0.72 -26.61
CA PHE A 415 -16.65 -2.11 -26.37
C PHE A 415 -17.38 -2.65 -25.15
N THR A 416 -18.01 -3.82 -25.27
CA THR A 416 -18.64 -4.49 -24.13
C THR A 416 -18.48 -6.00 -24.14
N THR A 417 -18.49 -6.59 -22.93
CA THR A 417 -18.56 -8.04 -22.73
C THR A 417 -19.65 -8.42 -21.74
N HIS A 418 -20.31 -9.54 -22.00
CA HIS A 418 -21.33 -10.12 -21.14
C HIS A 418 -21.15 -11.64 -21.06
N PHE A 419 -21.24 -12.21 -19.86
CA PHE A 419 -21.29 -13.65 -19.57
C PHE A 419 -20.19 -14.49 -20.24
N SER A 420 -19.09 -13.86 -20.62
CA SER A 420 -18.02 -14.43 -21.44
C SER A 420 -16.70 -14.46 -20.67
N GLU A 421 -15.74 -15.27 -21.12
CA GLU A 421 -14.47 -15.41 -20.41
C GLU A 421 -13.25 -15.59 -21.29
N TYR A 422 -12.06 -15.29 -20.77
CA TYR A 422 -10.81 -15.31 -21.53
C TYR A 422 -10.86 -14.38 -22.74
N ILE A 423 -11.17 -13.11 -22.46
CA ILE A 423 -11.26 -12.04 -23.47
C ILE A 423 -10.05 -11.11 -23.31
N TYR A 424 -9.48 -10.71 -24.44
CA TYR A 424 -8.29 -9.88 -24.48
C TYR A 424 -8.55 -8.67 -25.39
N PHE A 425 -8.57 -7.48 -24.80
CA PHE A 425 -8.55 -6.23 -25.53
C PHE A 425 -7.12 -5.68 -25.50
N ASN A 426 -6.44 -5.63 -26.64
CA ASN A 426 -5.07 -5.11 -26.69
C ASN A 426 -4.94 -3.95 -27.66
N ASN A 427 -4.34 -2.85 -27.20
CA ASN A 427 -4.05 -1.67 -28.03
C ASN A 427 -5.31 -1.07 -28.67
N CYS A 428 -6.49 -1.26 -28.07
CA CYS A 428 -7.75 -0.74 -28.59
C CYS A 428 -7.94 0.74 -28.26
N TYR A 429 -8.67 1.44 -29.13
CA TYR A 429 -8.96 2.85 -28.99
C TYR A 429 -10.46 3.12 -29.07
N SER A 430 -11.01 3.76 -28.05
CA SER A 430 -12.45 4.01 -27.94
C SER A 430 -12.69 5.49 -27.64
N TYR A 431 -13.63 6.09 -28.36
CA TYR A 431 -13.97 7.50 -28.15
C TYR A 431 -15.44 7.80 -28.46
N ALA A 432 -15.95 8.88 -27.86
CA ALA A 432 -17.24 9.49 -28.19
C ALA A 432 -18.44 8.51 -28.35
N PRO A 433 -18.74 7.64 -27.36
CA PRO A 433 -20.04 6.96 -27.34
C PRO A 433 -21.17 7.99 -27.22
N LEU A 434 -22.34 7.70 -27.80
CA LEU A 434 -23.39 8.71 -27.99
C LEU A 434 -24.51 8.66 -26.97
N GLY A 435 -24.80 7.49 -26.38
CA GLY A 435 -25.83 7.37 -25.33
C GLY A 435 -27.25 7.65 -25.77
N ASN A 436 -27.54 7.63 -27.07
CA ASN A 436 -28.84 8.01 -27.62
C ASN A 436 -29.89 6.90 -27.54
N VAL A 437 -29.56 5.74 -26.94
CA VAL A 437 -30.53 4.69 -26.57
C VAL A 437 -31.01 4.80 -25.12
N HIS A 438 -30.44 5.74 -24.37
CA HIS A 438 -30.81 6.05 -22.98
C HIS A 438 -31.58 7.36 -22.90
N GLU A 439 -32.14 7.63 -21.72
CA GLU A 439 -32.70 8.95 -21.41
C GLU A 439 -31.60 10.03 -21.44
N GLU A 440 -31.94 11.20 -22.01
CA GLU A 440 -31.02 12.34 -22.09
C GLU A 440 -30.57 12.76 -20.67
N GLY A 441 -29.26 12.88 -20.48
CA GLY A 441 -28.70 13.24 -19.17
C GLY A 441 -28.55 12.09 -18.18
N ALA A 442 -28.89 10.85 -18.54
CA ALA A 442 -28.77 9.67 -17.69
C ALA A 442 -28.24 8.43 -18.42
N ALA A 443 -27.50 8.61 -19.51
CA ALA A 443 -26.93 7.52 -20.29
C ALA A 443 -25.82 6.81 -19.53
N ASN A 444 -25.77 5.46 -19.61
CA ASN A 444 -24.64 4.67 -19.09
C ASN A 444 -23.65 4.32 -20.20
N SER A 445 -23.27 5.29 -21.04
CA SER A 445 -22.55 4.99 -22.28
C SER A 445 -21.05 5.11 -22.12
N ASN A 446 -20.37 3.96 -22.18
CA ASN A 446 -18.97 3.84 -21.83
C ASN A 446 -18.09 3.49 -23.04
N ASN A 447 -16.79 3.69 -22.85
CA ASN A 447 -15.80 3.34 -23.85
C ASN A 447 -15.48 1.84 -23.81
N PHE A 448 -15.20 1.32 -22.62
CA PHE A 448 -15.03 -0.11 -22.34
C PHE A 448 -15.92 -0.47 -21.15
N GLU A 449 -16.85 -1.40 -21.38
CA GLU A 449 -17.75 -1.91 -20.36
C GLU A 449 -17.55 -3.41 -20.18
N ILE A 450 -17.07 -3.82 -19.01
CA ILE A 450 -16.94 -5.23 -18.65
C ILE A 450 -18.10 -5.57 -17.73
N ASP A 451 -19.18 -6.10 -18.31
CA ASP A 451 -20.49 -6.18 -17.67
C ASP A 451 -20.85 -7.59 -17.18
N ASP A 452 -22.06 -7.71 -16.62
CA ASP A 452 -22.84 -8.90 -16.29
C ASP A 452 -22.18 -10.24 -16.65
N GLY A 453 -21.65 -10.93 -15.64
CA GLY A 453 -21.13 -12.29 -15.72
C GLY A 453 -19.80 -12.48 -16.42
N SER A 454 -19.17 -11.40 -16.88
CA SER A 454 -17.84 -11.44 -17.50
C SER A 454 -16.77 -11.90 -16.51
N ARG A 455 -15.82 -12.74 -16.94
CA ARG A 455 -14.72 -13.17 -16.07
C ARG A 455 -13.42 -13.46 -16.82
N ASN A 456 -12.28 -13.34 -16.14
CA ASN A 456 -10.97 -13.63 -16.74
C ASN A 456 -10.73 -12.77 -18.00
N ILE A 457 -10.71 -11.45 -17.84
CA ILE A 457 -10.56 -10.50 -18.95
C ILE A 457 -9.35 -9.60 -18.73
N TRP A 458 -8.61 -9.38 -19.81
CA TRP A 458 -7.45 -8.50 -19.85
C TRP A 458 -7.70 -7.35 -20.82
N VAL A 459 -7.57 -6.13 -20.33
CA VAL A 459 -7.58 -4.91 -21.12
C VAL A 459 -6.20 -4.30 -21.02
N THR A 460 -5.44 -4.35 -22.11
CA THR A 460 -4.02 -4.01 -22.12
C THR A 460 -3.75 -2.89 -23.12
N ASN A 461 -3.01 -1.86 -22.73
CA ASN A 461 -2.61 -0.73 -23.59
C ASN A 461 -3.79 -0.02 -24.28
N CYS A 462 -4.98 -0.04 -23.68
CA CYS A 462 -6.17 0.56 -24.30
C CYS A 462 -6.35 2.02 -23.89
N THR A 463 -6.90 2.83 -24.81
CA THR A 463 -7.19 4.25 -24.58
C THR A 463 -8.68 4.54 -24.75
N ALA A 464 -9.25 5.26 -23.79
CA ALA A 464 -10.64 5.69 -23.75
C ALA A 464 -10.73 7.23 -23.70
N ILE A 465 -11.55 7.85 -24.57
CA ILE A 465 -11.68 9.31 -24.65
C ILE A 465 -13.14 9.75 -24.60
N GLY A 466 -13.48 10.56 -23.59
CA GLY A 466 -14.84 11.02 -23.36
C GLY A 466 -15.72 9.91 -22.80
N GLY A 467 -17.00 9.92 -23.15
CA GLY A 467 -17.99 9.00 -22.61
C GLY A 467 -18.27 9.20 -21.12
N VAL A 468 -19.19 8.41 -20.58
CA VAL A 468 -19.53 8.43 -19.16
C VAL A 468 -18.42 7.77 -18.36
N ARG A 469 -18.00 6.57 -18.77
CA ARG A 469 -16.79 5.94 -18.23
C ARG A 469 -15.75 5.59 -19.28
N GLY A 470 -14.49 5.72 -18.86
CA GLY A 470 -13.37 5.21 -19.63
C GLY A 470 -13.38 3.68 -19.58
N PHE A 471 -13.27 3.15 -18.38
CA PHE A 471 -13.32 1.72 -18.10
C PHE A 471 -14.32 1.47 -16.98
N GLU A 472 -15.39 0.76 -17.30
CA GLU A 472 -16.39 0.30 -16.35
C GLU A 472 -16.23 -1.20 -16.13
N ILE A 473 -16.18 -1.63 -14.87
CA ILE A 473 -16.25 -3.04 -14.49
C ILE A 473 -17.45 -3.17 -13.56
N LYS A 474 -18.51 -3.82 -14.04
CA LYS A 474 -19.78 -3.82 -13.32
C LYS A 474 -20.59 -5.10 -13.41
N ALA A 475 -21.73 -5.06 -12.72
CA ALA A 475 -22.95 -5.72 -13.15
C ALA A 475 -24.18 -4.98 -12.64
N HIS A 476 -25.31 -5.32 -13.23
CA HIS A 476 -26.64 -5.02 -12.74
C HIS A 476 -27.03 -5.90 -11.53
N VAL A 477 -28.03 -5.47 -10.77
CA VAL A 477 -28.56 -6.20 -9.60
C VAL A 477 -29.04 -7.62 -9.92
N TYR A 478 -29.45 -7.85 -11.17
CA TYR A 478 -30.00 -9.11 -11.65
C TYR A 478 -28.94 -10.02 -12.34
N ALA A 479 -27.66 -9.69 -12.21
CA ALA A 479 -26.57 -10.44 -12.84
C ALA A 479 -25.33 -10.52 -11.95
N PRO A 480 -24.50 -11.57 -12.08
CA PRO A 480 -23.23 -11.65 -11.39
C PRO A 480 -22.28 -10.53 -11.84
N ALA A 481 -21.60 -9.88 -10.90
CA ALA A 481 -20.54 -8.91 -11.20
C ALA A 481 -19.41 -9.52 -12.03
N ALA A 482 -18.87 -8.71 -12.94
CA ALA A 482 -17.63 -9.03 -13.62
C ALA A 482 -16.50 -9.30 -12.61
N ARG A 483 -15.68 -10.33 -12.82
CA ARG A 483 -14.67 -10.76 -11.84
C ARG A 483 -13.37 -11.27 -12.47
N ASN A 484 -12.26 -11.18 -11.74
CA ASN A 484 -10.94 -11.52 -12.25
C ASN A 484 -10.59 -10.71 -13.52
N ILE A 485 -10.61 -9.38 -13.38
CA ILE A 485 -10.39 -8.43 -14.47
C ILE A 485 -9.05 -7.72 -14.26
N THR A 486 -8.26 -7.64 -15.31
CA THR A 486 -6.99 -6.91 -15.32
C THR A 486 -7.05 -5.76 -16.31
N LEU A 487 -6.86 -4.54 -15.82
CA LEU A 487 -6.59 -3.35 -16.63
C LEU A 487 -5.08 -3.07 -16.50
N ASP A 488 -4.34 -3.20 -17.59
CA ASP A 488 -2.89 -2.96 -17.61
C ASP A 488 -2.52 -1.89 -18.64
N ASN A 489 -1.83 -0.85 -18.19
CA ASN A 489 -1.42 0.30 -18.98
C ASN A 489 -2.60 0.97 -19.73
N CYS A 490 -3.76 1.08 -19.07
CA CYS A 490 -4.94 1.72 -19.63
C CYS A 490 -4.95 3.23 -19.39
N LYS A 491 -5.44 4.00 -20.36
CA LYS A 491 -5.53 5.46 -20.28
C LYS A 491 -6.95 5.94 -20.53
N SER A 492 -7.51 6.71 -19.61
CA SER A 492 -8.79 7.41 -19.80
C SER A 492 -8.59 8.92 -19.81
N ILE A 493 -9.19 9.59 -20.79
CA ILE A 493 -9.07 11.04 -21.00
C ILE A 493 -10.47 11.64 -21.09
N ASN A 494 -10.76 12.70 -20.33
CA ASN A 494 -12.01 13.48 -20.43
C ASN A 494 -13.31 12.70 -20.16
N SER A 495 -13.26 11.47 -19.64
CA SER A 495 -14.45 10.73 -19.19
C SER A 495 -15.03 11.36 -17.93
N ILE A 496 -16.33 11.15 -17.64
CA ILE A 496 -16.90 11.58 -16.36
C ILE A 496 -16.23 10.81 -15.22
N ARG A 497 -16.25 9.48 -15.31
CA ARG A 497 -15.50 8.60 -14.40
C ARG A 497 -14.49 7.79 -15.18
N SER A 498 -13.21 8.02 -14.96
CA SER A 498 -12.17 7.36 -15.76
C SER A 498 -12.14 5.84 -15.54
N PHE A 499 -12.13 5.40 -14.29
CA PHE A 499 -12.20 3.99 -13.90
C PHE A 499 -13.29 3.82 -12.84
N ASP A 500 -14.31 2.99 -13.10
CA ASP A 500 -15.45 2.78 -12.20
C ASP A 500 -15.73 1.29 -12.01
N LEU A 501 -15.52 0.81 -10.79
CA LEU A 501 -15.81 -0.55 -10.36
C LEU A 501 -17.06 -0.52 -9.48
N ARG A 502 -18.14 -1.20 -9.87
CA ARG A 502 -19.40 -1.18 -9.11
C ARG A 502 -20.29 -2.39 -9.36
N HIS A 503 -21.06 -2.81 -8.37
CA HIS A 503 -22.15 -3.77 -8.58
C HIS A 503 -23.46 -3.18 -8.07
N ILE A 504 -24.37 -2.85 -8.99
CA ILE A 504 -25.67 -2.26 -8.65
C ILE A 504 -26.45 -3.21 -7.74
N GLY A 505 -27.17 -2.66 -6.75
CA GLY A 505 -27.95 -3.46 -5.80
C GLY A 505 -27.14 -4.07 -4.64
N HIS A 506 -25.88 -3.65 -4.48
CA HIS A 506 -24.94 -4.16 -3.47
C HIS A 506 -24.12 -3.02 -2.82
N HIS A 507 -24.69 -1.82 -2.75
CA HIS A 507 -24.05 -0.58 -2.30
C HIS A 507 -24.57 -0.09 -0.96
N THR A 508 -25.89 -0.02 -0.79
CA THR A 508 -26.53 0.58 0.38
C THR A 508 -26.45 -0.32 1.60
N ASP A 509 -26.78 0.18 2.79
CA ASP A 509 -26.62 -0.56 4.06
C ASP A 509 -27.52 -1.80 4.11
N ASP A 510 -28.74 -1.66 3.63
CA ASP A 510 -29.78 -2.68 3.56
C ASP A 510 -29.59 -3.69 2.41
N GLU A 511 -28.78 -3.36 1.40
CA GLU A 511 -28.45 -4.27 0.29
C GLU A 511 -27.46 -5.38 0.72
N PRO A 512 -27.52 -6.59 0.14
CA PRO A 512 -26.55 -7.64 0.47
C PRO A 512 -25.13 -7.29 -0.01
N ILE A 513 -24.12 -7.91 0.60
CA ILE A 513 -22.75 -7.89 0.05
C ILE A 513 -22.76 -8.66 -1.27
N SER A 514 -22.06 -8.14 -2.29
CA SER A 514 -21.97 -8.84 -3.55
C SER A 514 -21.33 -10.23 -3.42
N PRO A 515 -21.92 -11.28 -4.01
CA PRO A 515 -21.31 -12.60 -4.07
C PRO A 515 -20.22 -12.73 -5.14
N ASN A 516 -20.11 -11.78 -6.08
CA ASN A 516 -19.27 -11.91 -7.28
C ASN A 516 -18.33 -10.74 -7.56
N ALA A 517 -18.51 -9.56 -6.94
CA ALA A 517 -17.66 -8.39 -7.19
C ALA A 517 -16.28 -8.53 -6.53
N PHE A 518 -15.40 -9.30 -7.16
CA PHE A 518 -14.08 -9.64 -6.64
C PHE A 518 -13.00 -9.61 -7.71
N ASP A 519 -11.76 -9.54 -7.25
CA ASP A 519 -10.56 -9.86 -8.03
C ASP A 519 -10.38 -8.89 -9.22
N VAL A 520 -10.07 -7.63 -8.94
CA VAL A 520 -9.78 -6.64 -9.99
C VAL A 520 -8.39 -6.05 -9.80
N THR A 521 -7.61 -5.99 -10.88
CA THR A 521 -6.25 -5.43 -10.86
C THR A 521 -6.14 -4.27 -11.85
N LEU A 522 -5.67 -3.12 -11.37
CA LEU A 522 -5.30 -1.97 -12.18
C LEU A 522 -3.78 -1.79 -12.07
N ASN A 523 -3.06 -1.94 -13.18
CA ASN A 523 -1.62 -1.74 -13.25
C ASN A 523 -1.32 -0.62 -14.25
N ASN A 524 -0.48 0.34 -13.87
CA ASN A 524 -0.01 1.41 -14.77
C ASN A 524 -1.14 2.26 -15.40
N CYS A 525 -2.29 2.34 -14.75
CA CYS A 525 -3.45 3.05 -15.30
C CYS A 525 -3.37 4.57 -15.07
N THR A 526 -3.82 5.34 -16.06
CA THR A 526 -3.78 6.81 -16.01
C THR A 526 -5.15 7.42 -16.31
N ALA A 527 -5.62 8.28 -15.42
CA ALA A 527 -6.80 9.12 -15.59
C ALA A 527 -6.38 10.57 -15.86
N ILE A 528 -6.83 11.13 -16.98
CA ILE A 528 -6.54 12.51 -17.38
C ILE A 528 -7.83 13.28 -17.51
N ASN A 529 -7.91 14.35 -16.72
CA ASN A 529 -8.95 15.36 -16.83
C ASN A 529 -10.39 14.85 -16.69
N PRO A 530 -10.73 14.03 -15.68
CA PRO A 530 -12.11 13.65 -15.45
C PRO A 530 -12.97 14.89 -15.17
N LYS A 531 -14.16 14.96 -15.77
CA LYS A 531 -15.01 16.18 -15.77
C LYS A 531 -16.49 15.86 -15.96
N THR A 532 -17.38 16.75 -15.55
CA THR A 532 -18.82 16.58 -15.80
C THR A 532 -19.13 16.51 -17.31
N GLY A 533 -20.23 15.87 -17.67
CA GLY A 533 -20.65 15.72 -19.06
C GLY A 533 -22.17 15.59 -19.20
N SER A 534 -22.71 15.98 -20.36
CA SER A 534 -24.14 15.96 -20.64
C SER A 534 -24.71 14.55 -20.79
N LEU A 535 -23.89 13.54 -21.11
CA LEU A 535 -24.34 12.15 -21.20
C LEU A 535 -24.94 11.64 -19.89
N TYR A 536 -24.36 12.05 -18.75
CA TYR A 536 -24.88 11.73 -17.42
C TYR A 536 -24.74 12.93 -16.49
N ALA A 537 -25.73 13.83 -16.54
CA ALA A 537 -25.67 15.17 -15.95
C ALA A 537 -25.52 15.17 -14.41
N SER A 538 -26.09 14.18 -13.73
CA SER A 538 -26.00 14.06 -12.26
C SER A 538 -24.78 13.27 -11.78
N LEU A 539 -24.03 12.64 -12.68
CA LEU A 539 -22.88 11.81 -12.32
C LEU A 539 -21.67 12.68 -11.99
N ARG A 540 -21.22 12.58 -10.74
CA ARG A 540 -20.04 13.33 -10.27
C ARG A 540 -18.75 12.74 -10.86
N PRO A 541 -17.81 13.59 -11.34
CA PRO A 541 -16.61 13.14 -12.03
C PRO A 541 -15.56 12.56 -11.08
N ARG A 542 -14.87 11.49 -11.49
CA ARG A 542 -13.88 10.77 -10.66
C ARG A 542 -12.73 10.24 -11.51
N ALA A 543 -11.51 10.24 -10.98
CA ALA A 543 -10.39 9.53 -11.60
C ALA A 543 -10.52 8.02 -11.38
N LEU A 544 -10.87 7.60 -10.16
CA LEU A 544 -11.10 6.20 -9.81
C LEU A 544 -12.18 6.09 -8.75
N VAL A 545 -13.09 5.13 -8.92
CA VAL A 545 -14.07 4.77 -7.89
C VAL A 545 -14.16 3.26 -7.76
N VAL A 546 -14.17 2.79 -6.51
CA VAL A 546 -14.36 1.37 -6.17
C VAL A 546 -15.55 1.27 -5.22
N SER A 547 -16.59 0.56 -5.67
CA SER A 547 -17.86 0.35 -4.97
C SER A 547 -18.22 -1.13 -4.99
N ALA A 548 -18.67 -1.71 -3.88
CA ALA A 548 -18.99 -3.14 -3.69
C ALA A 548 -17.84 -4.15 -3.89
N TYR A 549 -16.86 -3.84 -4.77
CA TYR A 549 -15.76 -4.72 -5.10
C TYR A 549 -14.81 -4.95 -3.93
N ARG A 550 -14.34 -6.20 -3.81
CA ARG A 550 -13.36 -6.61 -2.82
C ARG A 550 -12.19 -7.35 -3.46
N ASN A 551 -11.04 -7.38 -2.79
CA ASN A 551 -9.79 -7.92 -3.34
C ASN A 551 -9.38 -7.18 -4.63
N VAL A 552 -9.13 -5.87 -4.47
CA VAL A 552 -8.77 -4.96 -5.57
C VAL A 552 -7.33 -4.52 -5.41
N ASN A 553 -6.51 -4.69 -6.46
CA ASN A 553 -5.12 -4.28 -6.48
C ASN A 553 -4.93 -3.10 -7.44
N ILE A 554 -4.38 -1.99 -6.96
CA ILE A 554 -4.12 -0.78 -7.72
C ILE A 554 -2.63 -0.45 -7.60
N ASN A 555 -1.90 -0.59 -8.70
CA ASN A 555 -0.45 -0.38 -8.75
C ASN A 555 -0.08 0.65 -9.81
N ASN A 556 0.74 1.65 -9.46
CA ASN A 556 1.23 2.69 -10.37
C ASN A 556 0.09 3.48 -11.05
N PHE A 557 -0.86 3.98 -10.26
CA PHE A 557 -1.99 4.75 -10.78
C PHE A 557 -1.69 6.25 -10.80
N THR A 558 -2.00 6.92 -11.91
CA THR A 558 -1.80 8.37 -12.07
C THR A 558 -3.12 9.09 -12.35
N ALA A 559 -3.44 10.10 -11.54
CA ALA A 559 -4.57 11.00 -11.74
C ALA A 559 -4.07 12.43 -11.98
N ILE A 560 -4.38 12.99 -13.13
CA ILE A 560 -4.02 14.36 -13.52
C ILE A 560 -5.31 15.11 -13.83
N GLY A 561 -5.52 16.25 -13.16
CA GLY A 561 -6.74 17.06 -13.30
C GLY A 561 -6.46 18.51 -13.61
N GLU A 562 -7.50 19.18 -14.11
CA GLU A 562 -7.57 20.64 -14.19
C GLU A 562 -8.43 21.18 -13.05
N SER A 563 -8.05 22.33 -12.49
CA SER A 563 -8.63 22.83 -11.24
C SER A 563 -10.14 23.07 -11.30
N SER A 564 -10.70 23.37 -12.47
CA SER A 564 -12.14 23.67 -12.64
C SER A 564 -13.04 22.44 -12.75
N ASN A 565 -12.48 21.25 -12.97
CA ASN A 565 -13.28 20.10 -13.45
C ASN A 565 -13.90 19.26 -12.33
N LEU A 566 -13.27 19.26 -11.16
CA LEU A 566 -13.87 18.75 -9.92
C LEU A 566 -14.06 19.94 -8.98
N THR A 567 -15.20 19.97 -8.30
CA THR A 567 -15.63 21.11 -7.46
C THR A 567 -15.86 20.66 -6.01
N THR A 568 -16.30 21.59 -5.15
CA THR A 568 -16.60 21.28 -3.76
C THR A 568 -17.60 20.11 -3.64
N GLY A 569 -17.31 19.18 -2.73
CA GLY A 569 -18.02 17.90 -2.59
C GLY A 569 -17.50 16.78 -3.51
N ASP A 570 -16.66 17.07 -4.51
CA ASP A 570 -16.03 16.05 -5.34
C ASP A 570 -14.79 15.48 -4.67
N SER A 571 -14.40 14.28 -5.06
CA SER A 571 -13.19 13.61 -4.59
C SER A 571 -12.55 12.91 -5.77
N VAL A 572 -11.22 12.89 -5.85
CA VAL A 572 -10.52 12.39 -7.04
C VAL A 572 -10.61 10.87 -7.12
N ILE A 573 -10.23 10.20 -6.02
CA ILE A 573 -10.29 8.75 -5.84
C ILE A 573 -11.23 8.45 -4.67
N VAL A 574 -12.16 7.50 -4.84
CA VAL A 574 -13.13 7.14 -3.81
C VAL A 574 -13.25 5.63 -3.64
N PHE A 575 -13.09 5.15 -2.41
CA PHE A 575 -13.45 3.79 -2.01
C PHE A 575 -14.69 3.84 -1.12
N GLN A 576 -15.77 3.22 -1.58
CA GLN A 576 -17.09 3.40 -0.99
C GLN A 576 -17.97 2.16 -1.08
N TYR A 577 -19.16 2.27 -0.51
CA TYR A 577 -20.26 1.32 -0.70
C TYR A 577 -19.84 -0.14 -0.51
N LYS A 578 -19.43 -0.51 0.71
CA LYS A 578 -19.06 -1.88 1.10
C LYS A 578 -17.84 -2.48 0.39
N SER A 579 -17.07 -1.68 -0.36
CA SER A 579 -15.78 -2.12 -0.92
C SER A 579 -14.76 -2.40 0.19
N GLY A 580 -13.72 -3.18 -0.10
CA GLY A 580 -12.70 -3.50 0.91
C GLY A 580 -11.68 -4.52 0.46
N LEU A 581 -10.67 -4.80 1.28
CA LEU A 581 -9.49 -5.58 0.83
C LEU A 581 -8.88 -4.93 -0.42
N ILE A 582 -8.60 -3.63 -0.33
CA ILE A 582 -8.05 -2.83 -1.43
C ILE A 582 -6.58 -2.54 -1.13
N ASN A 583 -5.70 -2.96 -2.04
CA ASN A 583 -4.28 -2.64 -1.98
C ASN A 583 -3.96 -1.55 -2.99
N VAL A 584 -3.33 -0.49 -2.52
CA VAL A 584 -2.96 0.69 -3.30
C VAL A 584 -1.47 0.92 -3.14
N ASN A 585 -0.74 0.89 -4.24
CA ASN A 585 0.70 1.11 -4.27
C ASN A 585 1.09 2.08 -5.38
N ASN A 586 1.92 3.06 -5.04
CA ASN A 586 2.50 4.00 -6.01
C ASN A 586 1.41 4.80 -6.76
N VAL A 587 0.76 5.73 -6.04
CA VAL A 587 -0.30 6.58 -6.62
C VAL A 587 0.18 8.01 -6.73
N LYS A 588 -0.10 8.66 -7.86
CA LYS A 588 0.21 10.08 -8.09
C LYS A 588 -1.07 10.84 -8.38
N VAL A 589 -1.30 11.93 -7.65
CA VAL A 589 -2.47 12.81 -7.84
C VAL A 589 -2.01 14.25 -7.99
N SER A 590 -2.56 14.97 -8.99
CA SER A 590 -2.22 16.39 -9.19
C SER A 590 -3.31 17.20 -9.88
N GLY A 591 -3.41 18.49 -9.53
CA GLY A 591 -4.18 19.49 -10.27
C GLY A 591 -5.65 19.69 -9.87
N PHE A 592 -6.20 18.86 -8.98
CA PHE A 592 -7.62 18.89 -8.57
C PHE A 592 -7.91 19.91 -7.45
N LYS A 593 -7.46 21.16 -7.60
CA LYS A 593 -7.43 22.17 -6.53
C LYS A 593 -8.78 22.52 -5.87
N ASN A 594 -9.88 22.35 -6.60
CA ASN A 594 -11.22 22.66 -6.11
C ASN A 594 -11.98 21.43 -5.55
N ALA A 595 -11.39 20.23 -5.63
CA ALA A 595 -11.95 19.01 -5.04
C ALA A 595 -11.77 19.00 -3.51
N ASP A 596 -12.63 18.25 -2.81
CA ASP A 596 -12.52 18.11 -1.36
C ASP A 596 -11.40 17.16 -0.95
N ASN A 597 -11.23 16.03 -1.65
CA ASN A 597 -10.27 14.98 -1.26
C ASN A 597 -9.54 14.38 -2.46
N ASP A 598 -8.23 14.11 -2.34
CA ASP A 598 -7.51 13.31 -3.34
C ASP A 598 -7.88 11.83 -3.20
N LEU A 599 -7.87 11.30 -1.97
CA LEU A 599 -8.36 9.98 -1.64
C LEU A 599 -9.40 10.06 -0.53
N TYR A 600 -10.60 9.58 -0.80
CA TYR A 600 -11.65 9.43 0.20
C TYR A 600 -12.02 7.96 0.40
N ILE A 601 -11.77 7.45 1.61
CA ILE A 601 -12.24 6.16 2.09
C ILE A 601 -13.50 6.41 2.92
N THR A 602 -14.66 6.09 2.36
CA THR A 602 -15.93 6.49 2.96
C THR A 602 -16.25 5.66 4.19
N GLY A 603 -16.85 6.31 5.18
CA GLY A 603 -17.23 5.70 6.45
C GLY A 603 -18.71 5.31 6.56
N GLY A 604 -19.16 5.14 7.80
CA GLY A 604 -20.56 4.81 8.14
C GLY A 604 -20.89 3.32 8.00
N ALA A 605 -22.17 3.00 7.93
CA ALA A 605 -22.64 1.60 7.87
C ALA A 605 -22.17 0.88 6.58
N GLN A 606 -22.00 1.63 5.50
CA GLN A 606 -21.54 1.15 4.19
C GLN A 606 -20.03 1.37 3.96
N LYS A 607 -19.25 1.48 5.05
CA LYS A 607 -17.83 1.83 4.98
C LYS A 607 -17.02 0.99 3.99
N ALA A 608 -15.98 1.61 3.44
CA ALA A 608 -14.87 0.87 2.87
C ALA A 608 -13.84 0.56 3.97
N ASP A 609 -13.36 -0.69 4.05
CA ASP A 609 -12.45 -1.11 5.13
C ASP A 609 -11.48 -2.21 4.69
N ASN A 610 -10.42 -2.45 5.47
CA ASN A 610 -9.27 -3.29 5.09
C ASN A 610 -8.57 -2.72 3.85
N ILE A 611 -8.06 -1.49 3.99
CA ILE A 611 -7.45 -0.72 2.91
C ILE A 611 -5.98 -0.50 3.21
N ASN A 612 -5.12 -0.86 2.26
CA ASN A 612 -3.67 -0.64 2.36
C ASN A 612 -3.26 0.41 1.34
N VAL A 613 -2.74 1.55 1.78
CA VAL A 613 -2.23 2.62 0.92
C VAL A 613 -0.75 2.81 1.19
N SER A 614 0.07 2.67 0.14
CA SER A 614 1.51 2.83 0.23
C SER A 614 2.07 3.62 -0.95
N ASN A 615 3.07 4.47 -0.69
CA ASN A 615 3.77 5.24 -1.73
C ASN A 615 2.82 6.17 -2.52
N MET A 616 1.97 6.93 -1.84
CA MET A 616 1.11 7.93 -2.50
C MET A 616 1.80 9.29 -2.51
N THR A 617 1.74 9.99 -3.64
CA THR A 617 2.16 11.40 -3.76
C THR A 617 1.00 12.25 -4.26
N SER A 618 0.73 13.37 -3.58
CA SER A 618 -0.18 14.41 -4.06
C SER A 618 0.57 15.73 -4.21
N TYR A 619 0.36 16.41 -5.34
CA TYR A 619 0.99 17.69 -5.66
C TYR A 619 -0.05 18.68 -6.18
N GLU A 620 -0.21 19.83 -5.49
CA GLU A 620 -1.05 20.95 -5.94
C GLU A 620 -2.48 20.50 -6.30
N SER A 621 -3.10 19.73 -5.41
CA SER A 621 -4.37 19.04 -5.65
C SER A 621 -5.43 19.42 -4.59
N ALA A 622 -6.25 18.46 -4.14
CA ALA A 622 -7.47 18.73 -3.38
C ALA A 622 -7.25 19.44 -2.03
N LYS A 623 -8.36 19.95 -1.48
CA LYS A 623 -8.41 20.58 -0.15
C LYS A 623 -7.83 19.66 0.91
N ASN A 624 -8.23 18.39 0.93
CA ASN A 624 -7.65 17.35 1.78
C ASN A 624 -6.89 16.34 0.94
N GLY A 625 -5.72 15.87 1.41
CA GLY A 625 -5.01 14.80 0.71
C GLY A 625 -5.72 13.46 0.89
N ILE A 626 -5.74 12.94 2.12
CA ILE A 626 -6.40 11.67 2.45
C ILE A 626 -7.48 11.92 3.48
N TYR A 627 -8.67 11.35 3.25
CA TYR A 627 -9.80 11.41 4.17
C TYR A 627 -10.28 10.01 4.52
N LEU A 628 -10.25 9.67 5.81
CA LEU A 628 -10.75 8.41 6.36
C LEU A 628 -12.05 8.69 7.14
N GLY A 629 -13.17 8.18 6.62
CA GLY A 629 -14.49 8.40 7.19
C GLY A 629 -14.73 7.74 8.56
N SER A 630 -15.92 7.97 9.13
CA SER A 630 -16.34 7.34 10.38
C SER A 630 -16.36 5.81 10.27
N GLN A 631 -16.12 5.09 11.37
CA GLN A 631 -16.11 3.62 11.39
C GLN A 631 -15.07 2.92 10.49
N VAL A 632 -14.24 3.64 9.72
CA VAL A 632 -13.08 3.05 9.03
C VAL A 632 -12.03 2.71 10.09
N THR A 633 -11.84 1.42 10.39
CA THR A 633 -11.02 0.93 11.50
C THR A 633 -9.83 0.08 11.07
N ASN A 634 -9.70 -0.23 9.78
CA ASN A 634 -8.64 -1.06 9.22
C ASN A 634 -8.11 -0.43 7.93
N ALA A 635 -7.55 0.78 8.05
CA ALA A 635 -6.74 1.39 7.00
C ALA A 635 -5.28 1.54 7.45
N ASP A 636 -4.38 1.08 6.59
CA ASP A 636 -2.93 1.21 6.74
C ASP A 636 -2.40 2.23 5.72
N ILE A 637 -2.06 3.42 6.20
CA ILE A 637 -1.56 4.51 5.34
C ILE A 637 -0.07 4.69 5.61
N SER A 638 0.75 4.43 4.59
CA SER A 638 2.21 4.47 4.72
C SER A 638 2.93 5.15 3.57
N LYS A 639 4.07 5.78 3.85
CA LYS A 639 4.96 6.39 2.84
C LYS A 639 4.20 7.35 1.90
N VAL A 640 3.52 8.34 2.48
CA VAL A 640 2.72 9.30 1.72
C VAL A 640 3.40 10.67 1.73
N ALA A 641 3.49 11.31 0.57
CA ALA A 641 3.95 12.68 0.42
C ALA A 641 2.82 13.57 -0.10
N LEU A 642 2.40 14.56 0.69
CA LEU A 642 1.35 15.51 0.30
C LEU A 642 1.94 16.92 0.29
N TYR A 643 1.85 17.58 -0.87
CA TYR A 643 2.41 18.91 -1.06
C TYR A 643 1.42 19.85 -1.74
N LYS A 644 1.33 21.06 -1.23
CA LYS A 644 0.77 22.21 -1.95
C LYS A 644 1.41 23.51 -1.49
N THR A 645 1.19 24.59 -2.23
CA THR A 645 1.67 25.94 -1.95
C THR A 645 0.60 26.78 -1.22
N SER A 646 -0.68 26.47 -1.42
CA SER A 646 -1.78 27.16 -0.75
C SER A 646 -1.95 26.66 0.69
N ASN A 647 -1.73 27.51 1.70
CA ASN A 647 -1.92 27.19 3.11
C ASN A 647 -3.40 26.99 3.50
N SER A 648 -4.01 25.90 3.02
CA SER A 648 -5.45 25.59 3.14
C SER A 648 -5.68 24.13 3.51
N GLY A 649 -6.89 23.76 3.93
CA GLY A 649 -7.31 22.36 4.15
C GLY A 649 -6.41 21.51 5.06
N THR A 650 -6.59 20.19 5.02
CA THR A 650 -5.88 19.25 5.91
C THR A 650 -5.19 18.12 5.14
N GLY A 651 -3.91 17.84 5.40
CA GLY A 651 -3.19 16.78 4.69
C GLY A 651 -3.86 15.41 4.85
N VAL A 652 -3.96 14.95 6.10
CA VAL A 652 -4.65 13.69 6.44
C VAL A 652 -5.77 13.95 7.45
N VAL A 653 -6.99 13.54 7.12
CA VAL A 653 -8.13 13.56 8.02
C VAL A 653 -8.50 12.12 8.38
N ALA A 654 -8.53 11.80 9.66
CA ALA A 654 -9.05 10.53 10.16
C ALA A 654 -10.10 10.81 11.24
N ILE A 655 -11.36 10.42 10.97
CA ILE A 655 -12.47 10.70 11.89
C ILE A 655 -12.32 9.94 13.23
N ASN A 656 -11.58 8.83 13.25
CA ASN A 656 -11.29 8.07 14.45
C ASN A 656 -9.78 7.77 14.57
N SER A 657 -9.39 7.20 15.71
CA SER A 657 -8.01 6.87 16.06
C SER A 657 -7.65 5.40 15.77
N GLN A 658 -8.42 4.69 14.96
CA GLN A 658 -8.26 3.25 14.72
C GLN A 658 -7.51 2.93 13.43
N ASN A 659 -6.73 3.85 12.85
CA ASN A 659 -5.97 3.60 11.61
C ASN A 659 -4.45 3.68 11.85
N ASN A 660 -3.68 2.89 11.10
CA ASN A 660 -2.22 2.93 11.12
C ASN A 660 -1.71 4.01 10.17
N LEU A 661 -0.77 4.83 10.64
CA LEU A 661 -0.19 5.95 9.90
C LEU A 661 1.34 5.91 10.06
N LEU A 662 2.11 5.79 8.97
CA LEU A 662 3.56 5.68 9.08
C LEU A 662 4.31 6.34 7.90
N GLY A 663 5.30 7.19 8.19
CA GLY A 663 6.14 7.80 7.16
C GLY A 663 5.36 8.78 6.27
N LEU A 664 4.58 9.66 6.88
CA LEU A 664 3.82 10.69 6.19
C LEU A 664 4.62 12.00 6.16
N THR A 665 4.79 12.58 4.97
CA THR A 665 5.40 13.89 4.75
C THR A 665 4.32 14.82 4.22
N VAL A 666 3.93 15.83 4.99
CA VAL A 666 2.84 16.75 4.61
C VAL A 666 3.35 18.18 4.69
N SER A 667 3.13 18.97 3.64
CA SER A 667 3.59 20.36 3.58
C SER A 667 2.62 21.26 2.83
N GLY A 668 2.53 22.50 3.31
CA GLY A 668 1.66 23.55 2.78
C GLY A 668 0.15 23.35 2.99
N TYR A 669 -0.28 22.35 3.77
CA TYR A 669 -1.64 22.29 4.29
C TYR A 669 -1.76 23.12 5.58
N SER A 670 -2.91 23.76 5.80
CA SER A 670 -3.17 24.54 7.02
C SER A 670 -3.10 23.71 8.30
N LYS A 671 -3.42 22.42 8.18
CA LYS A 671 -3.27 21.39 9.20
C LYS A 671 -2.59 20.19 8.55
N GLN A 672 -1.52 19.66 9.14
CA GLN A 672 -0.86 18.52 8.50
C GLN A 672 -1.66 17.22 8.70
N ALA A 673 -2.27 17.04 9.88
CA ALA A 673 -3.26 16.00 10.09
C ALA A 673 -4.34 16.44 11.10
N THR A 674 -5.53 15.86 11.00
CA THR A 674 -6.59 15.93 12.01
C THR A 674 -7.04 14.49 12.29
N ILE A 675 -6.84 14.00 13.51
CA ILE A 675 -7.12 12.61 13.91
C ILE A 675 -8.04 12.62 15.12
N ALA A 676 -9.21 12.00 15.01
CA ALA A 676 -10.21 11.94 16.08
C ALA A 676 -10.54 13.33 16.69
N GLY A 677 -10.59 14.37 15.85
CA GLY A 677 -10.85 15.76 16.27
C GLY A 677 -9.63 16.53 16.78
N VAL A 678 -8.45 15.90 16.87
CA VAL A 678 -7.20 16.54 17.31
C VAL A 678 -6.38 16.96 16.10
N ASP A 679 -6.03 18.24 16.04
CA ASP A 679 -5.16 18.80 15.00
C ASP A 679 -3.68 18.58 15.32
N HIS A 680 -2.90 18.24 14.30
CA HIS A 680 -1.47 18.01 14.40
C HIS A 680 -0.69 18.91 13.43
N THR A 681 0.34 19.57 13.95
CA THR A 681 1.30 20.35 13.15
C THR A 681 2.25 19.46 12.35
N THR A 682 2.39 18.19 12.72
CA THR A 682 3.10 17.13 11.99
C THR A 682 2.35 15.80 12.16
N PRO A 683 2.14 14.98 11.10
CA PRO A 683 1.43 13.72 11.25
C PRO A 683 2.17 12.77 12.20
N PRO A 684 1.49 12.17 13.18
CA PRO A 684 2.13 11.22 14.07
C PRO A 684 2.37 9.87 13.39
N SER A 685 3.44 9.18 13.79
CA SER A 685 3.57 7.74 13.55
C SER A 685 2.63 7.00 14.49
N ARG A 686 1.68 6.24 13.93
CA ARG A 686 0.68 5.47 14.68
C ARG A 686 0.70 4.03 14.19
N ILE A 687 1.05 3.13 15.10
CA ILE A 687 1.04 1.68 14.90
C ILE A 687 0.12 1.11 15.97
N ARG A 688 -0.89 0.36 15.54
CA ARG A 688 -1.83 -0.35 16.41
C ARG A 688 -1.39 -1.79 16.60
N ASN A 689 -2.02 -2.44 17.58
CA ASN A 689 -1.72 -3.80 18.04
C ASN A 689 -0.38 -3.91 18.76
N GLY A 690 -0.08 -5.11 19.28
CA GLY A 690 1.13 -5.37 20.03
C GLY A 690 2.38 -5.07 19.20
N LEU A 691 3.33 -4.35 19.80
CA LEU A 691 4.52 -3.84 19.11
C LEU A 691 5.80 -4.41 19.72
N VAL A 692 6.62 -5.04 18.88
CA VAL A 692 8.00 -5.43 19.20
C VAL A 692 8.95 -4.58 18.35
N VAL A 693 9.78 -3.76 18.99
CA VAL A 693 10.69 -2.82 18.30
C VAL A 693 12.10 -2.92 18.85
N ALA A 694 13.10 -2.82 17.96
CA ALA A 694 14.52 -2.87 18.30
C ALA A 694 14.92 -4.07 19.21
N SER A 695 14.21 -5.19 19.09
CA SER A 695 14.37 -6.37 19.96
C SER A 695 14.76 -7.57 19.11
N SER A 696 15.71 -8.39 19.55
CA SER A 696 16.18 -9.55 18.77
C SER A 696 15.16 -10.70 18.74
N SER A 697 14.24 -10.71 19.71
CA SER A 697 13.21 -11.73 19.91
C SER A 697 12.20 -11.23 20.95
N GLY A 698 10.95 -11.68 20.90
CA GLY A 698 9.94 -11.38 21.92
C GLY A 698 8.53 -11.52 21.40
N ALA A 699 7.54 -11.56 22.29
CA ALA A 699 6.13 -11.70 21.93
C ALA A 699 5.24 -10.70 22.69
N ALA A 700 4.75 -9.67 21.99
CA ALA A 700 3.67 -8.81 22.45
C ALA A 700 2.33 -9.46 22.07
N LYS A 701 1.68 -10.17 23.00
CA LYS A 701 0.48 -11.01 22.71
C LYS A 701 -0.86 -10.29 22.90
N SER A 702 -0.87 -9.10 23.48
CA SER A 702 -2.04 -8.22 23.51
C SER A 702 -1.86 -7.07 22.51
N ASP A 703 -2.97 -6.58 21.97
CA ASP A 703 -3.06 -5.38 21.14
C ASP A 703 -2.49 -4.09 21.76
N THR A 704 -2.27 -4.08 23.07
CA THR A 704 -1.72 -2.95 23.84
C THR A 704 -0.39 -3.29 24.51
N ALA A 705 0.22 -4.43 24.16
CA ALA A 705 1.51 -4.85 24.69
C ALA A 705 2.68 -4.24 23.90
N PHE A 706 3.77 -3.92 24.60
CA PHE A 706 4.95 -3.28 24.03
C PHE A 706 6.23 -3.96 24.49
N ILE A 707 7.12 -4.27 23.55
CA ILE A 707 8.46 -4.78 23.82
C ILE A 707 9.47 -3.94 23.05
N ALA A 708 10.43 -3.35 23.77
CA ALA A 708 11.47 -2.51 23.19
C ALA A 708 12.88 -2.88 23.69
N ALA A 709 13.85 -2.84 22.79
CA ALA A 709 15.27 -3.02 23.10
C ALA A 709 15.55 -4.29 23.94
N SER A 710 14.83 -5.38 23.67
CA SER A 710 14.83 -6.58 24.52
C SER A 710 15.26 -7.85 23.77
N THR A 711 15.67 -8.87 24.53
CA THR A 711 16.24 -10.11 24.00
C THR A 711 15.68 -11.36 24.69
N ALA A 712 16.13 -12.54 24.25
CA ALA A 712 15.86 -13.84 24.84
C ALA A 712 14.37 -14.17 25.08
N ASN A 713 13.57 -14.04 24.02
CA ASN A 713 12.15 -14.46 23.95
C ASN A 713 11.23 -13.89 25.03
N SER A 714 11.48 -12.66 25.50
CA SER A 714 10.64 -12.00 26.51
C SER A 714 9.16 -11.89 26.06
N ILE A 715 8.20 -12.15 26.96
CA ILE A 715 6.77 -12.21 26.63
C ILE A 715 5.96 -11.17 27.40
N ALA A 716 5.27 -10.27 26.68
CA ALA A 716 4.26 -9.37 27.24
C ALA A 716 2.87 -9.82 26.77
N SER A 717 2.09 -10.49 27.63
CA SER A 717 0.81 -11.08 27.24
C SER A 717 -0.44 -10.38 27.78
N GLY A 718 -0.32 -9.57 28.82
CA GLY A 718 -1.44 -8.79 29.37
C GLY A 718 -1.64 -7.46 28.66
N SER A 719 -2.82 -6.87 28.85
CA SER A 719 -3.14 -5.54 28.33
C SER A 719 -2.30 -4.48 29.02
N LYS A 720 -1.80 -3.51 28.24
CA LYS A 720 -0.99 -2.38 28.71
C LYS A 720 0.29 -2.81 29.44
N ASN A 721 0.92 -3.87 28.93
CA ASN A 721 2.21 -4.35 29.44
C ASN A 721 3.38 -3.81 28.62
N ALA A 722 4.45 -3.43 29.31
CA ALA A 722 5.68 -2.95 28.71
C ALA A 722 6.91 -3.74 29.18
N ILE A 723 7.73 -4.21 28.24
CA ILE A 723 9.06 -4.77 28.50
C ILE A 723 10.08 -3.89 27.79
N ILE A 724 11.01 -3.28 28.54
CA ILE A 724 11.98 -2.31 28.01
C ILE A 724 13.38 -2.68 28.45
N SER A 725 14.33 -2.73 27.52
CA SER A 725 15.76 -2.95 27.80
C SER A 725 16.02 -4.23 28.62
N SER A 726 15.25 -5.30 28.40
CA SER A 726 15.23 -6.48 29.27
C SER A 726 15.54 -7.78 28.52
N SER A 727 15.88 -8.85 29.23
CA SER A 727 16.27 -10.13 28.62
C SER A 727 15.76 -11.33 29.41
N ASN A 728 15.03 -12.24 28.76
CA ASN A 728 14.44 -13.43 29.38
C ASN A 728 13.51 -13.06 30.55
N VAL A 729 12.44 -12.32 30.25
CA VAL A 729 11.44 -11.85 31.23
C VAL A 729 10.02 -11.95 30.69
N ASP A 730 9.04 -12.20 31.57
CA ASP A 730 7.64 -12.42 31.19
C ASP A 730 6.67 -11.60 32.05
N THR A 731 5.61 -11.06 31.41
CA THR A 731 4.52 -10.39 32.10
C THR A 731 3.13 -10.68 31.52
N THR A 732 2.14 -10.94 32.40
CA THR A 732 0.80 -11.42 32.01
C THR A 732 -0.39 -10.63 32.53
N GLY A 733 -0.33 -10.04 33.73
CA GLY A 733 -1.42 -9.23 34.29
C GLY A 733 -1.52 -7.87 33.60
N GLU A 734 -2.31 -6.93 34.11
CA GLU A 734 -2.54 -5.64 33.44
C GLU A 734 -1.69 -4.50 34.01
N TYR A 735 -1.37 -3.51 33.16
CA TYR A 735 -0.66 -2.27 33.56
C TYR A 735 0.73 -2.53 34.14
N ASN A 736 1.46 -3.52 33.61
CA ASN A 736 2.74 -3.94 34.14
C ASN A 736 3.94 -3.41 33.35
N ALA A 737 5.05 -3.18 34.05
CA ALA A 737 6.32 -2.82 33.41
C ALA A 737 7.52 -3.65 33.94
N ILE A 738 8.26 -4.26 33.03
CA ILE A 738 9.59 -4.82 33.32
C ILE A 738 10.65 -4.00 32.59
N ILE A 739 11.55 -3.37 33.34
CA ILE A 739 12.53 -2.42 32.80
C ILE A 739 13.94 -2.80 33.24
N SER A 740 14.88 -2.84 32.30
CA SER A 740 16.30 -3.09 32.56
C SER A 740 16.54 -4.34 33.41
N SER A 741 15.78 -5.41 33.16
CA SER A 741 15.75 -6.59 34.02
C SER A 741 16.03 -7.88 33.25
N SER A 742 16.46 -8.93 33.96
CA SER A 742 16.84 -10.20 33.34
C SER A 742 16.57 -11.44 34.20
N GLY A 743 17.00 -12.61 33.72
CA GLY A 743 17.19 -13.80 34.54
C GLY A 743 15.92 -14.57 34.89
N ASP A 744 14.94 -14.66 33.98
CA ASP A 744 13.61 -15.24 34.24
C ASP A 744 12.83 -14.44 35.29
N SER A 745 12.86 -13.10 35.17
CA SER A 745 12.00 -12.24 35.97
C SER A 745 10.55 -12.36 35.50
N GLN A 746 9.60 -12.43 36.43
CA GLN A 746 8.18 -12.68 36.12
C GLN A 746 7.25 -11.70 36.84
N LEU A 747 6.33 -11.08 36.09
CA LEU A 747 5.40 -10.07 36.60
C LEU A 747 3.96 -10.35 36.19
N LYS A 748 3.16 -10.91 37.11
CA LYS A 748 1.82 -11.45 36.81
C LYS A 748 0.67 -10.67 37.45
N ASN A 749 0.96 -9.73 38.33
CA ASN A 749 -0.03 -8.99 39.10
C ASN A 749 -0.61 -7.81 38.31
N THR A 750 -1.31 -6.87 38.96
CA THR A 750 -1.82 -5.65 38.31
C THR A 750 -1.10 -4.41 38.84
N ARG A 751 -0.74 -3.49 37.94
CA ARG A 751 0.03 -2.26 38.27
C ARG A 751 1.36 -2.54 38.97
N GLY A 752 2.06 -3.60 38.56
CA GLY A 752 3.35 -3.95 39.12
C GLY A 752 4.53 -3.46 38.28
N ALA A 753 5.70 -3.41 38.92
CA ALA A 753 6.95 -3.11 38.23
C ALA A 753 8.14 -3.94 38.73
N ILE A 754 8.97 -4.40 37.81
CA ILE A 754 10.29 -4.98 38.11
C ILE A 754 11.33 -4.14 37.37
N ILE A 755 12.18 -3.45 38.12
CA ILE A 755 13.11 -2.45 37.58
C ILE A 755 14.53 -2.78 38.02
N ALA A 756 15.47 -2.76 37.07
CA ALA A 756 16.90 -2.98 37.31
C ALA A 756 17.19 -4.24 38.12
N SER A 757 16.50 -5.36 37.80
CA SER A 757 16.52 -6.56 38.64
C SER A 757 16.82 -7.83 37.85
N ASN A 758 17.37 -8.83 38.52
CA ASN A 758 17.69 -10.13 37.92
C ASN A 758 16.96 -11.26 38.67
N GLY A 759 16.27 -12.17 37.96
CA GLY A 759 15.55 -13.31 38.53
C GLY A 759 14.46 -12.97 39.54
N SER A 760 13.92 -11.75 39.51
CA SER A 760 12.96 -11.29 40.51
C SER A 760 11.52 -11.53 40.06
N LYS A 761 10.60 -11.77 41.01
CA LYS A 761 9.23 -12.20 40.67
C LYS A 761 8.17 -11.47 41.49
N ILE A 762 7.07 -11.14 40.83
CA ILE A 762 5.80 -10.74 41.43
C ILE A 762 4.73 -11.64 40.78
N THR A 763 4.49 -12.79 41.39
CA THR A 763 3.63 -13.85 40.82
C THR A 763 2.27 -13.95 41.50
N ASN A 764 2.05 -13.23 42.60
CA ASN A 764 0.76 -13.16 43.27
C ASN A 764 -0.19 -12.29 42.43
N THR A 765 -1.20 -12.90 41.82
CA THR A 765 -2.18 -12.18 40.98
C THR A 765 -3.12 -11.30 41.78
N ASP A 766 -3.26 -11.57 43.09
CA ASP A 766 -4.10 -10.79 44.00
C ASP A 766 -3.33 -9.63 44.65
N ALA A 767 -2.07 -9.43 44.26
CA ALA A 767 -1.27 -8.29 44.69
C ALA A 767 -1.41 -7.11 43.72
N TYR A 768 -1.42 -5.90 44.23
CA TYR A 768 -1.62 -4.68 43.45
C TYR A 768 -0.59 -3.63 43.84
N GLU A 769 -0.15 -2.79 42.90
CA GLU A 769 0.82 -1.72 43.20
C GLU A 769 2.11 -2.27 43.87
N SER A 770 2.66 -3.35 43.33
CA SER A 770 3.82 -4.06 43.86
C SER A 770 5.07 -3.80 43.02
N VAL A 771 6.18 -3.45 43.65
CA VAL A 771 7.44 -3.13 42.96
C VAL A 771 8.61 -3.95 43.52
N VAL A 772 9.46 -4.44 42.62
CA VAL A 772 10.82 -4.89 42.95
C VAL A 772 11.81 -3.97 42.25
N LEU A 773 12.76 -3.41 43.02
CA LEU A 773 13.70 -2.42 42.52
C LEU A 773 15.15 -2.84 42.84
N ALA A 774 16.04 -2.70 41.86
CA ALA A 774 17.50 -2.87 42.03
C ALA A 774 17.88 -4.16 42.78
N SER A 775 17.31 -5.29 42.37
CA SER A 775 17.32 -6.52 43.17
C SER A 775 17.81 -7.76 42.42
N ASN A 776 18.28 -8.76 43.17
CA ASN A 776 18.67 -10.06 42.64
C ASN A 776 17.87 -11.19 43.32
N ASN A 777 17.12 -11.95 42.54
CA ASN A 777 16.33 -13.10 42.98
C ASN A 777 15.29 -12.79 44.08
N VAL A 778 14.60 -11.65 44.02
CA VAL A 778 13.64 -11.25 45.06
C VAL A 778 12.20 -11.56 44.63
N ILE A 779 11.39 -12.10 45.55
CA ILE A 779 9.93 -12.25 45.35
C ILE A 779 9.19 -11.24 46.21
N ASN A 780 8.36 -10.40 45.57
CA ASN A 780 7.39 -9.53 46.25
C ASN A 780 5.97 -10.12 46.17
N PRO A 781 5.38 -10.60 47.28
CA PRO A 781 4.03 -11.16 47.29
C PRO A 781 2.97 -10.15 47.78
N ARG A 782 3.35 -8.91 48.13
CA ARG A 782 2.48 -7.96 48.86
C ARG A 782 2.07 -6.77 48.00
N SER A 783 0.83 -6.34 48.14
CA SER A 783 0.33 -5.08 47.56
C SER A 783 0.97 -3.86 48.21
N ASN A 784 0.99 -2.73 47.51
CA ASN A 784 1.42 -1.42 48.02
C ASN A 784 2.84 -1.40 48.60
N THR A 785 3.74 -2.23 48.07
CA THR A 785 5.11 -2.35 48.59
C THR A 785 6.16 -2.16 47.51
N VAL A 786 7.24 -1.47 47.88
CA VAL A 786 8.51 -1.48 47.15
C VAL A 786 9.49 -2.31 47.94
N VAL A 787 10.09 -3.32 47.29
CA VAL A 787 11.07 -4.19 47.94
C VAL A 787 12.41 -4.16 47.22
N LEU A 788 13.47 -4.20 48.02
CA LEU A 788 14.86 -4.33 47.56
C LEU A 788 15.51 -5.52 48.24
N GLY A 789 16.40 -6.21 47.54
CA GLY A 789 17.05 -7.38 48.11
C GLY A 789 18.01 -8.11 47.18
N HIS A 790 18.68 -9.10 47.74
CA HIS A 790 19.67 -9.90 47.02
C HIS A 790 19.69 -11.33 47.54
N GLY A 791 19.63 -12.30 46.63
CA GLY A 791 19.83 -13.71 46.92
C GLY A 791 20.27 -14.51 45.69
N TRP A 792 20.35 -15.83 45.84
CA TRP A 792 20.87 -16.74 44.79
C TRP A 792 19.78 -17.46 44.00
N THR A 793 18.64 -17.73 44.62
CA THR A 793 17.45 -18.31 44.00
C THR A 793 16.22 -17.48 44.37
N PRO A 794 15.23 -17.32 43.46
CA PRO A 794 14.07 -16.46 43.71
C PRO A 794 13.36 -16.84 45.01
N SER A 795 13.29 -15.92 45.98
CA SER A 795 12.65 -16.15 47.28
C SER A 795 12.07 -14.88 47.88
N THR A 796 11.00 -15.05 48.66
CA THR A 796 10.42 -13.99 49.51
C THR A 796 11.36 -13.61 50.66
N ALA A 797 12.22 -14.55 51.10
CA ALA A 797 13.20 -14.32 52.15
C ALA A 797 14.38 -13.43 51.72
N ASN A 798 14.55 -13.18 50.41
CA ASN A 798 15.64 -12.35 49.90
C ASN A 798 15.37 -10.85 50.01
N ARG A 799 14.18 -10.44 50.50
CA ARG A 799 13.85 -9.02 50.76
C ARG A 799 14.70 -8.50 51.93
N ASN A 800 15.50 -7.47 51.67
CA ASN A 800 16.32 -6.80 52.68
C ASN A 800 15.74 -5.47 53.12
N ILE A 801 14.99 -4.80 52.24
CA ILE A 801 14.26 -3.57 52.54
C ILE A 801 12.84 -3.72 51.99
N GLU A 802 11.83 -3.39 52.80
CA GLU A 802 10.43 -3.31 52.41
C GLU A 802 9.89 -1.95 52.84
N LEU A 803 9.38 -1.19 51.88
CA LEU A 803 8.63 0.05 52.09
C LEU A 803 7.16 -0.28 51.85
N ASP A 804 6.34 -0.26 52.89
CA ASP A 804 4.89 -0.50 52.83
C ASP A 804 4.15 0.84 52.83
N ALA A 805 3.65 1.23 51.66
CA ALA A 805 2.99 2.51 51.45
C ALA A 805 1.59 2.56 52.08
N ALA A 806 0.89 1.43 52.16
CA ALA A 806 -0.45 1.38 52.74
C ALA A 806 -0.41 1.61 54.26
N ASN A 807 0.59 1.04 54.93
CA ASN A 807 0.73 1.12 56.38
C ASN A 807 1.76 2.16 56.85
N GLY A 808 2.55 2.73 55.95
CA GLY A 808 3.62 3.68 56.28
C GLY A 808 4.76 3.05 57.07
N THR A 809 5.10 1.78 56.80
CA THR A 809 6.15 1.06 57.55
C THR A 809 7.39 0.81 56.71
N ILE A 810 8.56 0.84 57.37
CA ILE A 810 9.85 0.52 56.77
C ILE A 810 10.43 -0.67 57.53
N LYS A 811 10.85 -1.71 56.82
CA LYS A 811 11.60 -2.84 57.38
C LYS A 811 12.95 -2.91 56.70
N ALA A 812 14.00 -3.12 57.49
CA ALA A 812 15.37 -3.32 57.02
C ALA A 812 16.04 -4.46 57.79
N THR A 813 16.74 -5.36 57.09
CA THR A 813 17.54 -6.42 57.72
C THR A 813 18.82 -5.86 58.36
N GLY A 814 19.41 -4.82 57.76
CA GLY A 814 20.59 -4.13 58.26
C GLY A 814 20.26 -2.86 59.05
N ALA A 815 21.30 -2.17 59.53
CA ALA A 815 21.16 -0.91 60.24
C ALA A 815 20.71 0.23 59.31
N ILE A 816 19.85 1.13 59.82
CA ILE A 816 19.56 2.42 59.22
C ILE A 816 20.60 3.41 59.78
N THR A 817 21.37 4.04 58.90
CA THR A 817 22.46 4.97 59.27
C THR A 817 22.30 6.24 58.45
N GLY A 818 22.69 7.40 59.01
CA GLY A 818 22.82 8.63 58.23
C GLY A 818 24.20 9.25 58.35
N SER A 819 24.46 10.28 57.55
CA SER A 819 25.82 10.82 57.32
C SER A 819 26.20 12.01 58.21
N SER A 820 25.27 12.54 58.99
CA SER A 820 25.53 13.55 60.04
C SER A 820 25.92 12.87 61.36
N SER A 821 26.24 13.66 62.39
CA SER A 821 26.52 13.12 63.73
C SER A 821 25.25 12.57 64.38
N PHE A 822 24.90 11.30 64.10
CA PHE A 822 23.90 10.52 64.83
C PHE A 822 24.42 10.29 66.25
N SER A 823 24.16 11.23 67.14
CA SER A 823 24.71 11.13 68.49
C SER A 823 23.70 10.61 69.51
N ASP A 824 22.40 10.76 69.24
CA ASP A 824 21.36 10.46 70.23
C ASP A 824 20.01 10.05 69.64
N TYR A 825 19.21 9.39 70.48
CA TYR A 825 17.81 9.06 70.30
C TYR A 825 16.98 10.08 71.09
N ALA A 826 16.05 10.74 70.41
CA ALA A 826 15.28 11.85 70.97
C ALA A 826 13.78 11.71 70.70
N GLU A 827 13.00 12.45 71.47
CA GLU A 827 11.55 12.55 71.31
C GLU A 827 11.10 14.00 71.51
N TYR A 828 10.01 14.38 70.83
CA TYR A 828 9.37 15.68 71.03
C TYR A 828 8.61 15.73 72.35
N PHE A 829 8.90 16.75 73.17
CA PHE A 829 8.16 17.07 74.39
C PHE A 829 7.65 18.52 74.36
N GLU A 830 6.48 18.73 74.96
CA GLU A 830 5.88 20.06 75.07
C GLU A 830 6.38 20.76 76.35
N SER A 831 6.80 22.02 76.23
CA SER A 831 7.25 22.86 77.34
C SER A 831 6.08 23.39 78.17
N ILE A 832 6.22 23.43 79.50
CA ILE A 832 5.14 23.83 80.42
C ILE A 832 4.68 25.29 80.24
N ASP A 833 5.54 26.15 79.72
CA ASP A 833 5.30 27.58 79.50
C ASP A 833 4.99 27.92 78.04
N GLY A 834 4.98 26.92 77.15
CA GLY A 834 4.73 27.08 75.72
C GLY A 834 5.88 27.67 74.90
N ASN A 835 7.10 27.77 75.45
CA ASN A 835 8.25 28.37 74.76
C ASN A 835 9.33 27.34 74.38
N SER A 836 10.13 27.68 73.37
CA SER A 836 11.31 26.88 73.03
C SER A 836 12.37 26.98 74.13
N ILE A 837 12.93 25.84 74.53
CA ILE A 837 14.02 25.75 75.49
C ILE A 837 15.34 25.67 74.68
N PRO A 838 16.37 26.48 75.00
CA PRO A 838 17.60 26.49 74.23
C PRO A 838 18.38 25.16 74.25
N SER A 839 19.07 24.84 73.17
CA SER A 839 19.87 23.62 72.98
C SER A 839 20.96 23.43 74.03
N GLY A 840 21.15 22.19 74.47
CA GLY A 840 22.08 21.79 75.52
C GLY A 840 21.60 21.99 76.95
N THR A 841 20.35 22.43 77.14
CA THR A 841 19.74 22.64 78.46
C THR A 841 19.22 21.33 79.05
N LEU A 842 19.52 21.07 80.33
CA LEU A 842 18.96 19.96 81.10
C LEU A 842 17.48 20.21 81.42
N VAL A 843 16.63 19.23 81.14
CA VAL A 843 15.19 19.31 81.40
C VAL A 843 14.68 18.18 82.29
N THR A 844 13.55 18.43 82.96
CA THR A 844 12.83 17.48 83.80
C THR A 844 11.33 17.46 83.43
N LEU A 845 10.59 16.46 83.92
CA LEU A 845 9.14 16.33 83.75
C LEU A 845 8.38 16.98 84.91
N ASP A 846 7.40 17.82 84.59
CA ASP A 846 6.47 18.41 85.56
C ASP A 846 5.08 18.47 84.94
N GLN A 847 4.10 17.84 85.59
CA GLN A 847 2.70 17.76 85.13
C GLN A 847 2.52 17.28 83.66
N GLY A 848 3.44 16.45 83.17
CA GLY A 848 3.41 15.91 81.80
C GLY A 848 4.09 16.78 80.74
N PHE A 849 4.64 17.93 81.13
CA PHE A 849 5.40 18.85 80.27
C PHE A 849 6.87 18.89 80.69
N ILE A 850 7.73 19.37 79.80
CA ILE A 850 9.13 19.63 80.16
C ILE A 850 9.31 21.05 80.72
N ARG A 851 10.23 21.18 81.66
CA ARG A 851 10.76 22.46 82.12
C ARG A 851 12.26 22.34 82.38
N ILE A 852 12.92 23.48 82.51
CA ILE A 852 14.31 23.56 82.93
C ILE A 852 14.50 22.84 84.29
N ALA A 853 15.47 21.94 84.37
CA ALA A 853 15.77 21.16 85.56
C ALA A 853 16.56 21.98 86.60
N LYS A 854 16.17 21.90 87.88
CA LYS A 854 16.79 22.57 89.02
C LYS A 854 17.54 21.57 89.90
N ASP A 855 18.32 22.08 90.86
CA ASP A 855 19.01 21.22 91.82
C ASP A 855 18.01 20.34 92.58
N GLY A 856 18.27 19.04 92.60
CA GLY A 856 17.38 18.02 93.18
C GLY A 856 16.29 17.46 92.25
N ASP A 857 16.11 18.01 91.04
CA ASP A 857 15.21 17.41 90.04
C ASP A 857 15.84 16.18 89.38
N ASP A 858 15.00 15.24 88.95
CA ASP A 858 15.41 14.16 88.06
C ASP A 858 15.76 14.70 86.67
N MET A 859 16.88 14.25 86.08
CA MET A 859 17.25 14.60 84.71
C MET A 859 16.52 13.69 83.71
N LEU A 860 15.60 14.26 82.94
CA LEU A 860 14.87 13.54 81.89
C LEU A 860 15.72 13.37 80.62
N GLY A 861 16.27 14.49 80.15
CA GLY A 861 17.05 14.55 78.91
C GLY A 861 17.63 15.94 78.70
N VAL A 862 18.15 16.18 77.49
CA VAL A 862 18.77 17.46 77.10
C VAL A 862 18.16 17.93 75.80
N ILE A 863 17.87 19.22 75.65
CA ILE A 863 17.43 19.75 74.35
C ILE A 863 18.51 19.51 73.28
N SER A 864 18.17 18.75 72.25
CA SER A 864 19.11 18.22 71.25
C SER A 864 18.83 18.75 69.85
N GLU A 865 19.91 18.98 69.08
CA GLU A 865 19.89 19.35 67.66
C GLU A 865 20.54 18.26 66.77
N THR A 866 20.98 17.16 67.37
CA THR A 866 21.85 16.15 66.74
C THR A 866 21.23 14.75 66.76
N ALA A 867 19.95 14.67 67.09
CA ALA A 867 19.23 13.42 67.17
C ALA A 867 19.23 12.68 65.83
N GLY A 868 19.66 11.42 65.87
CA GLY A 868 19.63 10.53 64.72
C GLY A 868 18.25 9.95 64.46
N SER A 869 17.51 9.68 65.53
CA SER A 869 16.11 9.25 65.49
C SER A 869 15.30 10.18 66.38
N VAL A 870 14.25 10.77 65.82
CA VAL A 870 13.34 11.67 66.53
C VAL A 870 11.94 11.07 66.52
N LEU A 871 11.41 10.78 67.70
CA LEU A 871 10.04 10.30 67.85
C LEU A 871 9.03 11.44 68.03
N GLY A 872 7.78 11.16 67.67
CA GLY A 872 6.65 11.98 68.07
C GLY A 872 6.48 13.28 67.29
N GLU A 873 7.16 13.51 66.17
CA GLU A 873 7.07 14.78 65.43
C GLU A 873 5.65 15.08 64.89
N SER A 874 4.90 14.05 64.53
CA SER A 874 3.60 14.21 63.84
C SER A 874 3.73 15.05 62.56
N SER A 875 4.72 14.72 61.73
CA SER A 875 5.14 15.54 60.58
C SER A 875 4.06 15.74 59.50
N PHE A 876 3.25 14.72 59.22
CA PHE A 876 2.30 14.76 58.09
C PHE A 876 0.89 15.22 58.46
N TYR A 877 0.45 14.93 59.67
CA TYR A 877 -0.92 15.18 60.12
C TYR A 877 -0.98 15.26 61.64
N TRP A 878 -2.04 15.88 62.14
CA TRP A 878 -2.32 15.92 63.57
C TRP A 878 -2.32 14.52 64.19
N GLN A 879 -1.60 14.34 65.30
CA GLN A 879 -1.39 13.03 65.96
C GLN A 879 -2.66 12.20 66.22
N GLY A 880 -3.81 12.89 66.36
CA GLY A 880 -5.13 12.30 66.58
C GLY A 880 -5.97 12.04 65.32
N LYS A 881 -5.40 12.17 64.10
CA LYS A 881 -6.09 11.91 62.82
C LYS A 881 -6.76 10.54 62.78
N TYR A 882 -6.09 9.52 63.31
CA TYR A 882 -6.61 8.15 63.32
C TYR A 882 -7.00 7.71 64.73
N LEU A 883 -8.02 6.85 64.83
CA LEU A 883 -8.42 6.26 66.09
C LEU A 883 -7.34 5.31 66.61
N ARG A 884 -7.12 5.36 67.93
CA ARG A 884 -6.16 4.54 68.65
C ARG A 884 -6.86 3.80 69.78
N ASN A 885 -6.33 2.64 70.16
CA ASN A 885 -6.74 1.90 71.35
C ASN A 885 -6.18 2.54 72.63
N ASP A 886 -6.54 1.98 73.79
CA ASP A 886 -6.16 2.49 75.12
C ASP A 886 -4.64 2.56 75.34
N PHE A 887 -3.84 1.88 74.53
CA PHE A 887 -2.36 1.86 74.59
C PHE A 887 -1.69 2.67 73.46
N GLY A 888 -2.46 3.43 72.68
CA GLY A 888 -1.94 4.30 71.61
C GLY A 888 -1.72 3.61 70.25
N GLY A 889 -2.04 2.32 70.12
CA GLY A 889 -1.95 1.57 68.86
C GLY A 889 -3.09 1.90 67.90
N LEU A 890 -2.82 2.00 66.60
CA LEU A 890 -3.83 2.31 65.57
C LEU A 890 -4.95 1.24 65.52
N ILE A 891 -6.19 1.70 65.37
CA ILE A 891 -7.35 0.85 65.05
C ILE A 891 -7.53 0.86 63.52
N TYR A 892 -7.74 -0.31 62.92
CA TYR A 892 -7.92 -0.46 61.48
C TYR A 892 -9.36 -0.85 61.14
N GLU A 893 -9.77 -0.58 59.90
CA GLU A 893 -11.03 -1.04 59.34
C GLU A 893 -10.84 -1.60 57.92
N GLU A 894 -11.72 -2.53 57.55
CA GLU A 894 -11.79 -3.05 56.18
C GLU A 894 -12.57 -2.06 55.31
N VAL A 895 -11.91 -1.54 54.28
CA VAL A 895 -12.48 -0.61 53.31
C VAL A 895 -12.58 -1.30 51.96
N VAL A 896 -13.77 -1.25 51.34
CA VAL A 896 -13.95 -1.70 49.96
C VAL A 896 -13.53 -0.59 49.01
N LEU A 897 -12.46 -0.83 48.26
CA LEU A 897 -11.98 0.03 47.19
C LEU A 897 -12.60 -0.43 45.87
N THR A 898 -13.27 0.50 45.19
CA THR A 898 -13.91 0.27 43.89
C THR A 898 -13.12 0.95 42.78
N GLU A 899 -12.64 0.18 41.82
CA GLU A 899 -11.93 0.66 40.64
C GLU A 899 -12.79 0.50 39.39
N VAL A 900 -12.82 1.53 38.55
CA VAL A 900 -13.53 1.51 37.27
C VAL A 900 -12.50 1.54 36.14
N ASN A 901 -12.54 0.54 35.27
CA ASN A 901 -11.75 0.53 34.04
C ASN A 901 -12.30 1.63 33.10
N ALA A 902 -11.47 2.62 32.77
CA ALA A 902 -11.89 3.76 31.96
C ALA A 902 -12.27 3.38 30.50
N ASP A 903 -11.71 2.28 29.98
CA ASP A 903 -11.95 1.81 28.61
C ASP A 903 -13.23 0.97 28.50
N THR A 904 -13.50 0.12 29.50
CA THR A 904 -14.62 -0.85 29.46
C THR A 904 -15.79 -0.47 30.36
N GLY A 905 -15.61 0.51 31.26
CA GLY A 905 -16.57 0.83 32.32
C GLY A 905 -16.72 -0.27 33.37
N SER A 906 -15.92 -1.34 33.33
CA SER A 906 -16.03 -2.47 34.25
C SER A 906 -15.53 -2.10 35.64
N THR A 907 -16.26 -2.52 36.65
CA THR A 907 -15.94 -2.22 38.06
C THR A 907 -15.31 -3.43 38.74
N THR A 908 -14.21 -3.22 39.45
CA THR A 908 -13.56 -4.22 40.31
C THR A 908 -13.53 -3.72 41.75
N ASN A 909 -13.92 -4.58 42.68
CA ASN A 909 -13.89 -4.28 44.12
C ASN A 909 -12.76 -5.06 44.77
N ARG A 910 -12.00 -4.41 45.66
CA ARG A 910 -11.01 -5.07 46.53
C ARG A 910 -11.16 -4.57 47.96
N VAL A 911 -10.83 -5.42 48.94
CA VAL A 911 -10.83 -5.04 50.35
C VAL A 911 -9.41 -4.65 50.76
N ALA A 912 -9.25 -3.49 51.39
CA ALA A 912 -8.00 -3.01 51.97
C ALA A 912 -8.19 -2.75 53.47
N LEU A 913 -7.17 -3.07 54.27
CA LEU A 913 -7.15 -2.76 55.70
C LEU A 913 -6.44 -1.41 55.90
N LEU A 914 -7.15 -0.38 56.34
CA LEU A 914 -6.63 0.98 56.50
C LEU A 914 -6.83 1.50 57.94
N PRO A 915 -6.00 2.43 58.43
CA PRO A 915 -6.22 3.08 59.71
C PRO A 915 -7.56 3.84 59.73
N LYS A 916 -8.38 3.58 60.75
CA LYS A 916 -9.71 4.17 60.89
C LYS A 916 -9.61 5.65 61.26
N GLU A 917 -10.18 6.53 60.44
CA GLU A 917 -10.13 7.97 60.67
C GLU A 917 -10.95 8.38 61.90
N ASN A 918 -10.43 9.33 62.66
CA ASN A 918 -11.11 9.91 63.80
C ASN A 918 -12.18 10.90 63.32
N PRO A 919 -13.47 10.73 63.67
CA PRO A 919 -14.54 11.64 63.24
C PRO A 919 -14.35 13.11 63.64
N ASN A 920 -13.50 13.37 64.64
CA ASN A 920 -13.14 14.71 65.10
C ASN A 920 -12.05 15.37 64.25
N TYR A 921 -11.37 14.63 63.38
CA TYR A 921 -10.42 15.20 62.43
C TYR A 921 -11.15 16.11 61.43
N LYS A 922 -10.57 17.28 61.14
CA LYS A 922 -11.09 18.26 60.18
C LYS A 922 -9.97 18.65 59.22
N GLU A 923 -10.14 18.29 57.95
CA GLU A 923 -9.14 18.57 56.91
C GLU A 923 -8.96 20.07 56.60
N SER A 924 -9.97 20.89 56.89
CA SER A 924 -9.93 22.34 56.67
C SER A 924 -9.03 23.12 57.62
N ASP A 925 -8.52 22.49 58.68
CA ASP A 925 -7.68 23.16 59.67
C ASP A 925 -6.24 23.26 59.14
N ASN A 926 -5.65 24.46 59.19
CA ASN A 926 -4.24 24.68 58.84
C ASN A 926 -3.35 23.99 59.88
N TYR A 927 -3.00 22.72 59.63
CA TYR A 927 -2.15 21.94 60.52
C TYR A 927 -0.70 22.44 60.48
N LEU A 928 -0.15 22.79 61.65
CA LEU A 928 1.28 23.03 61.86
C LEU A 928 1.91 21.81 62.55
N PRO A 929 2.94 21.18 61.96
CA PRO A 929 3.65 20.07 62.60
C PRO A 929 4.36 20.53 63.87
N ARG A 930 4.68 19.59 64.77
CA ARG A 930 5.35 19.94 66.04
C ARG A 930 6.71 20.61 65.81
N SER A 931 7.41 20.29 64.72
CA SER A 931 8.67 20.92 64.32
C SER A 931 8.57 22.42 64.04
N GLU A 932 7.37 22.96 63.78
CA GLU A 932 7.14 24.38 63.52
C GLU A 932 6.52 25.12 64.73
N ARG A 933 6.28 24.41 65.83
CA ARG A 933 5.59 24.91 67.02
C ARG A 933 6.58 25.13 68.16
N PRO A 934 6.74 26.36 68.68
CA PRO A 934 7.81 26.71 69.62
C PRO A 934 7.75 25.94 70.94
N GLU A 935 6.57 25.52 71.38
CA GLU A 935 6.37 24.74 72.60
C GLU A 935 6.90 23.29 72.49
N TRP A 936 7.11 22.77 71.28
CA TRP A 936 7.59 21.40 71.06
C TRP A 936 9.10 21.38 70.89
N ASN A 937 9.78 20.66 71.77
CA ASN A 937 11.24 20.63 71.85
C ASN A 937 11.75 19.20 71.67
N ILE A 938 12.84 19.04 70.91
CA ILE A 938 13.51 17.74 70.74
C ILE A 938 14.38 17.48 71.97
N VAL A 939 14.05 16.46 72.75
CA VAL A 939 14.80 16.08 73.95
C VAL A 939 15.60 14.81 73.66
N GLY A 940 16.93 14.91 73.67
CA GLY A 940 17.84 13.77 73.61
C GLY A 940 17.77 12.97 74.91
N LEU A 941 17.34 11.71 74.78
CA LEU A 941 17.06 10.81 75.91
C LEU A 941 18.16 9.78 76.11
N VAL A 942 18.81 9.32 75.03
CA VAL A 942 19.88 8.32 75.09
C VAL A 942 20.91 8.65 74.02
N GLY A 943 22.19 8.72 74.39
CA GLY A 943 23.27 8.98 73.43
C GLY A 943 24.30 9.99 73.91
N GLN A 944 25.16 10.43 72.99
CA GLN A 944 26.22 11.42 73.22
C GLN A 944 25.69 12.84 72.95
N VAL A 945 25.06 13.48 73.93
CA VAL A 945 24.42 14.78 73.73
C VAL A 945 25.34 15.92 74.19
N TYR A 946 25.25 17.06 73.52
CA TYR A 946 25.95 18.28 73.93
C TYR A 946 25.17 18.96 75.05
N VAL A 947 25.83 19.24 76.17
CA VAL A 947 25.22 19.79 77.39
C VAL A 947 25.93 21.06 77.81
N ARG A 948 25.17 22.06 78.25
CA ARG A 948 25.69 23.27 78.89
C ARG A 948 26.22 22.93 80.27
N ILE A 949 27.45 23.33 80.57
CA ILE A 949 28.13 23.05 81.85
C ILE A 949 28.61 24.34 82.51
N ASP A 950 28.74 24.33 83.84
CA ASP A 950 29.40 25.39 84.59
C ASP A 950 30.93 25.16 84.66
N GLU A 951 31.65 26.02 85.39
CA GLU A 951 33.09 25.95 85.59
C GLU A 951 33.56 24.77 86.46
N THR A 952 32.66 24.07 87.15
CA THR A 952 32.98 22.99 88.08
C THR A 952 33.18 21.65 87.38
N VAL A 953 32.62 21.49 86.18
CA VAL A 953 32.58 20.23 85.44
C VAL A 953 33.87 19.95 84.69
N LYS A 954 34.46 18.76 84.92
CA LYS A 954 35.63 18.25 84.17
C LYS A 954 35.32 16.96 83.45
N GLN A 955 36.20 16.61 82.51
CA GLN A 955 36.13 15.34 81.80
C GLN A 955 36.17 14.16 82.79
N GLY A 956 35.21 13.24 82.68
CA GLY A 956 35.09 12.07 83.54
C GLY A 956 34.17 12.26 84.74
N ASP A 957 33.74 13.49 85.04
CA ASP A 957 32.83 13.78 86.15
C ASP A 957 31.41 13.29 85.87
N TYR A 958 30.65 13.15 86.95
CA TYR A 958 29.20 13.01 86.90
C TYR A 958 28.56 14.37 87.08
N ILE A 959 27.45 14.62 86.40
CA ILE A 959 26.73 15.90 86.46
C ILE A 959 25.38 15.78 87.17
N LYS A 960 24.95 16.88 87.77
CA LYS A 960 23.59 17.10 88.26
C LYS A 960 23.05 18.42 87.67
N PRO A 961 21.73 18.62 87.62
CA PRO A 961 21.14 19.85 87.08
C PRO A 961 21.27 21.02 88.06
N SER A 962 21.53 22.21 87.54
CA SER A 962 21.44 23.49 88.24
C SER A 962 20.94 24.54 87.25
N ASP A 963 19.65 24.90 87.36
CA ASP A 963 18.95 25.82 86.46
C ASP A 963 19.19 25.55 84.96
N GLY A 964 19.16 24.27 84.57
CA GLY A 964 19.35 23.82 83.19
C GLY A 964 20.80 23.68 82.74
N ILE A 965 21.76 24.12 83.56
CA ILE A 965 23.20 23.97 83.36
C ILE A 965 23.69 22.80 84.22
N ALA A 966 24.55 21.97 83.66
CA ALA A 966 25.17 20.86 84.36
C ALA A 966 26.27 21.36 85.32
N THR A 967 26.21 20.94 86.58
CA THR A 967 27.25 21.17 87.60
C THR A 967 27.82 19.84 88.10
N MET A 968 29.03 19.84 88.66
CA MET A 968 29.70 18.63 89.14
C MET A 968 28.92 17.99 90.29
N SER A 969 28.65 16.69 90.17
CA SER A 969 28.06 15.87 91.23
C SER A 969 29.14 15.07 91.96
N VAL A 970 29.18 15.21 93.28
CA VAL A 970 30.05 14.43 94.17
C VAL A 970 29.52 13.02 94.45
N GLU A 971 28.25 12.77 94.12
CA GLU A 971 27.57 11.49 94.35
C GLU A 971 27.85 10.53 93.20
N ARG A 972 28.81 9.61 93.41
CA ARG A 972 29.19 8.61 92.41
C ARG A 972 28.00 7.70 92.08
N GLY A 973 27.51 7.79 90.84
CA GLY A 973 26.56 6.84 90.25
C GLY A 973 25.13 7.35 90.06
N GLN A 974 24.80 8.59 90.44
CA GLN A 974 23.46 9.17 90.31
C GLN A 974 23.33 10.28 89.23
N GLY A 975 24.26 10.37 88.27
CA GLY A 975 24.23 11.37 87.19
C GLY A 975 24.75 10.84 85.85
N TRP A 976 24.66 11.66 84.80
CA TRP A 976 25.26 11.32 83.49
C TRP A 976 26.74 11.65 83.46
N LYS A 977 27.51 10.89 82.67
CA LYS A 977 28.97 10.98 82.66
C LYS A 977 29.49 11.87 81.55
N VAL A 978 30.39 12.79 81.89
CA VAL A 978 31.04 13.70 80.94
C VAL A 978 32.11 12.98 80.14
N MET A 979 31.98 12.97 78.81
CA MET A 979 32.94 12.32 77.91
C MET A 979 34.10 13.23 77.55
N LYS A 980 33.82 14.49 77.20
CA LYS A 980 34.81 15.52 76.86
C LYS A 980 34.22 16.91 76.98
N ILE A 981 35.06 17.89 77.30
CA ILE A 981 34.71 19.30 77.15
C ILE A 981 34.96 19.71 75.70
N THR A 982 33.95 20.21 75.01
CA THR A 982 34.04 20.63 73.60
C THR A 982 34.17 22.13 73.44
N LYS A 983 33.66 22.90 74.40
CA LYS A 983 33.97 24.32 74.59
C LYS A 983 34.17 24.58 76.08
N PRO A 984 35.31 25.16 76.52
CA PRO A 984 35.52 25.48 77.93
C PRO A 984 34.48 26.50 78.41
N TYR A 985 34.30 26.59 79.73
CA TYR A 985 33.44 27.60 80.35
C TYR A 985 33.94 29.02 80.01
N ILE A 986 33.01 29.91 79.65
CA ILE A 986 33.28 31.31 79.36
C ILE A 986 32.30 32.16 80.18
N GLU A 987 32.84 32.96 81.11
CA GLU A 987 32.08 33.78 82.05
C GLU A 987 31.08 34.72 81.35
N SER A 988 31.43 35.29 80.20
CA SER A 988 30.59 36.25 79.47
C SER A 988 29.32 35.65 78.85
N ILE A 989 29.27 34.33 78.64
CA ILE A 989 28.08 33.62 78.11
C ILE A 989 27.43 32.70 79.16
N GLY A 990 28.06 32.55 80.33
CA GLY A 990 27.52 31.84 81.49
C GLY A 990 27.55 30.31 81.43
N TYR A 991 28.13 29.70 80.39
CA TYR A 991 28.28 28.24 80.29
C TYR A 991 29.44 27.82 79.37
N GLY A 992 29.94 26.60 79.58
CA GLY A 992 30.73 25.83 78.61
C GLY A 992 29.90 24.74 77.95
N ILE A 993 30.47 23.97 77.01
CA ILE A 993 29.79 22.83 76.37
C ILE A 993 30.60 21.57 76.60
N ALA A 994 29.94 20.53 77.08
CA ALA A 994 30.48 19.19 77.18
C ALA A 994 29.69 18.20 76.33
N LEU A 995 30.36 17.18 75.81
CA LEU A 995 29.72 15.99 75.29
C LEU A 995 29.50 15.01 76.44
N VAL A 996 28.25 14.61 76.67
CA VAL A 996 27.83 13.77 77.80
C VAL A 996 27.15 12.53 77.27
N PHE A 997 27.44 11.36 77.86
CA PHE A 997 26.71 10.14 77.54
C PHE A 997 25.50 9.98 78.45
N ILE A 998 24.33 10.20 77.89
CA ILE A 998 23.01 10.05 78.49
C ILE A 998 22.54 8.60 78.29
N ARG A 999 21.99 7.97 79.34
CA ARG A 999 21.51 6.58 79.35
C ARG A 999 20.14 6.47 79.97
#